data_AF-A0A2K9CE03-F1
#
_entry.id   AF-A0A2K9CE03-F1
#
_cell.length_a   1.000
_cell.length_b   1.000
_cell.length_c   1.000
_cell.angle_alpha   90.00
_cell.angle_beta   90.00
_cell.angle_gamma   90.00
#
_symmetry.space_group_name_H-M   'P 1'
#
loop_
_entity.id
_entity.type
_entity.pdbx_description
1 polymer ?
#
loop_
_entity_poly.entity_id
_entity_poly.type
_entity_poly.pdbx_seq_one_letter_code
_entity_poly.pdbx_strand_id
1 'polypeptide(L)'
;MLFSYRGALRAGLVYLLVSILWLGLSNDLLINFLDDPRELGRWLQVRGYVWVAFSALAIYLICARFARAHQLQQPLKENRERLRQAAAVFDSTREGVLVTDAQGLIVHVNRAFMAITGYQREDVLGQQPSLFKSGRHSSKFYQQMFQSLERTGEWSGEIWNRRKSGEIYPQWQTIRVIHDDQGQVSHYVAVFSDISAIKHSEHELAHLAHHDPLTDLPNRLLFTDRAEQALASAQLHKRGCALLLLDLDHFKIINDSLGHNVGDQLLKCVGERLKGLFGPGVTLARLGGDEFAVLAESCPQVVQAAALAQRMLEAMKQPFIFDGHQLFISASIGISLFPNDALSAEQLLRNADSALFKAKSAGREGYALYTEELTAHAQNRVEIAGELRRALDQQELRVYYQPVHDLHTSRLVGVEALVRWQHPERGLVPPGEFIPIAERTGLIADIDGWVMDQACRQMCQWLADGAPLGFIAINVSSRLFARRELYEQVAQVLHDTGLDPAVLELEVTESAVMDDPEVALEQLHRLRELGLRLAIDDFGTGYSSLLRLKRLPVQKLKIDQGFVAGLPWDEDDAAIVRVVIALAKSMGMQVHAEGIEQVEQARFLLDQQCDFGQGYWFGRPMPANELDWDRTPSIRT
;
A
#
# COMPACT_ATOMS: atom_id res chain seq x y z
N MET A 1 7.48 77.20 -3.04
CA MET A 1 8.03 77.61 -4.34
C MET A 1 9.24 78.56 -4.16
N LEU A 2 10.24 78.16 -3.35
CA LEU A 2 11.54 78.83 -3.15
C LEU A 2 12.71 77.83 -3.13
N PHE A 3 12.42 76.54 -3.38
CA PHE A 3 13.36 75.40 -3.31
C PHE A 3 13.73 74.92 -4.71
N SER A 4 14.16 75.85 -5.56
CA SER A 4 14.96 75.53 -6.73
C SER A 4 16.32 76.16 -6.49
N TYR A 5 17.41 75.56 -6.97
CA TYR A 5 18.72 76.21 -7.03
C TYR A 5 18.62 77.65 -7.57
N ARG A 6 17.65 77.90 -8.47
CA ARG A 6 17.32 79.24 -8.99
C ARG A 6 16.81 80.23 -7.93
N GLY A 7 16.07 79.76 -6.92
CA GLY A 7 15.58 80.58 -5.81
C GLY A 7 16.70 81.02 -4.86
N ALA A 8 17.60 80.10 -4.51
CA ALA A 8 18.79 80.40 -3.73
C ALA A 8 19.74 81.35 -4.49
N LEU A 9 19.92 81.12 -5.80
CA LEU A 9 20.72 82.00 -6.67
C LEU A 9 20.13 83.42 -6.72
N ARG A 10 18.81 83.55 -6.87
CA ARG A 10 18.12 84.87 -6.86
C ARG A 10 18.30 85.60 -5.53
N ALA A 11 18.13 84.91 -4.41
CA ALA A 11 18.33 85.51 -3.09
C ALA A 11 19.80 85.97 -2.89
N GLY A 12 20.76 85.15 -3.32
CA GLY A 12 22.19 85.49 -3.29
C GLY A 12 22.52 86.70 -4.18
N LEU A 13 21.96 86.77 -5.39
CA LEU A 13 22.13 87.92 -6.30
C LEU A 13 21.52 89.20 -5.72
N VAL A 14 20.33 89.12 -5.12
CA VAL A 14 19.71 90.28 -4.46
C VAL A 14 20.57 90.75 -3.30
N TYR A 15 21.07 89.83 -2.46
CA TYR A 15 21.98 90.19 -1.37
C TYR A 15 23.27 90.86 -1.88
N LEU A 16 23.88 90.31 -2.94
CA LEU A 16 25.07 90.88 -3.56
C LEU A 16 24.82 92.30 -4.08
N LEU A 17 23.73 92.50 -4.81
CA LEU A 17 23.34 93.82 -5.33
C LEU A 17 23.13 94.84 -4.22
N VAL A 18 22.38 94.47 -3.17
CA VAL A 18 22.14 95.37 -2.02
C VAL A 18 23.45 95.67 -1.29
N SER A 19 24.35 94.68 -1.15
CA SER A 19 25.67 94.86 -0.52
C SER A 19 26.53 95.85 -1.29
N ILE A 20 26.58 95.72 -2.63
CA ILE A 20 27.33 96.63 -3.51
C ILE A 20 26.74 98.04 -3.42
N LEU A 21 25.41 98.16 -3.47
CA LEU A 21 24.72 99.45 -3.41
C LEU A 21 24.97 100.15 -2.06
N TRP A 22 24.90 99.39 -0.95
CA TRP A 22 25.25 99.90 0.37
C TRP A 22 26.68 100.39 0.41
N LEU A 23 27.65 99.57 0.00
CA LEU A 23 29.07 99.91 0.03
C LEU A 23 29.38 101.16 -0.81
N GLY A 24 28.78 101.30 -2.00
CA GLY A 24 28.97 102.47 -2.87
C GLY A 24 28.36 103.74 -2.28
N LEU A 25 27.03 103.74 -2.06
CA LEU A 25 26.32 104.93 -1.60
C LEU A 25 26.83 105.43 -0.26
N SER A 26 27.09 104.53 0.69
CA SER A 26 27.59 104.92 2.01
C SER A 26 29.04 105.40 1.96
N ASN A 27 29.85 104.95 1.01
CA ASN A 27 31.20 105.45 0.82
C ASN A 27 31.18 106.88 0.29
N ASP A 28 30.38 107.12 -0.74
CA ASP A 28 30.24 108.45 -1.36
C ASP A 28 29.64 109.45 -0.37
N LEU A 29 28.65 109.03 0.43
CA LEU A 29 28.08 109.87 1.49
C LEU A 29 29.09 110.23 2.56
N LEU A 30 29.89 109.26 3.04
CA LEU A 30 30.86 109.51 4.11
C LEU A 30 31.99 110.42 3.62
N ILE A 31 32.50 110.24 2.40
CA ILE A 31 33.58 111.06 1.85
C ILE A 31 33.12 112.49 1.56
N ASN A 32 31.89 112.68 1.06
CA ASN A 32 31.38 114.02 0.74
C ASN A 32 30.97 114.86 1.96
N PHE A 33 30.78 114.24 3.13
CA PHE A 33 30.33 114.94 4.34
C PHE A 33 31.41 115.14 5.41
N LEU A 34 32.53 114.43 5.33
CA LEU A 34 33.56 114.40 6.38
C LEU A 34 34.95 114.71 5.77
N ASP A 35 35.47 115.91 6.03
CA ASP A 35 36.77 116.36 5.52
C ASP A 35 37.97 115.92 6.40
N ASP A 36 37.75 115.44 7.63
CA ASP A 36 38.83 114.97 8.53
C ASP A 36 39.19 113.49 8.27
N PRO A 37 40.44 113.18 7.85
CA PRO A 37 40.86 111.81 7.54
C PRO A 37 40.74 110.82 8.70
N ARG A 38 40.86 111.28 9.95
CA ARG A 38 40.82 110.37 11.12
C ARG A 38 39.39 109.98 11.50
N GLU A 39 38.43 110.88 11.33
CA GLU A 39 37.02 110.56 11.57
C GLU A 39 36.44 109.69 10.45
N LEU A 40 36.82 109.96 9.21
CA LEU A 40 36.41 109.16 8.06
C LEU A 40 36.75 107.67 8.24
N GLY A 41 37.97 107.37 8.70
CA GLY A 41 38.42 105.99 8.96
C GLY A 41 37.58 105.25 10.00
N ARG A 42 37.18 105.92 11.10
CA ARG A 42 36.32 105.32 12.14
C ARG A 42 34.93 105.03 11.61
N TRP A 43 34.32 105.98 10.89
CA TRP A 43 32.97 105.80 10.36
C TRP A 43 32.88 104.75 9.25
N LEU A 44 33.92 104.61 8.43
CA LEU A 44 34.03 103.51 7.47
C LEU A 44 34.06 102.14 8.14
N GLN A 45 34.68 102.03 9.31
CA GLN A 45 34.72 100.78 10.09
C GLN A 45 33.37 100.48 10.76
N VAL A 46 32.72 101.50 11.35
CA VAL A 46 31.38 101.39 11.95
C VAL A 46 30.35 100.92 10.93
N ARG A 47 30.40 101.45 9.71
CA ARG A 47 29.56 101.04 8.58
C ARG A 47 29.67 99.55 8.25
N GLY A 48 30.88 99.00 8.31
CA GLY A 48 31.12 97.56 8.13
C GLY A 48 30.41 96.75 9.21
N TYR A 49 30.53 97.16 10.47
CA TYR A 49 29.84 96.48 11.58
C TYR A 49 28.31 96.56 11.46
N VAL A 50 27.76 97.71 11.04
CA VAL A 50 26.32 97.87 10.81
C VAL A 50 25.84 96.90 9.71
N TRP A 51 26.58 96.77 8.60
CA TRP A 51 26.22 95.85 7.53
C TRP A 51 26.29 94.38 7.98
N VAL A 52 27.34 94.00 8.70
CA VAL A 52 27.49 92.64 9.23
C VAL A 52 26.35 92.30 10.20
N ALA A 53 26.00 93.21 11.11
CA ALA A 53 24.88 93.01 12.03
C ALA A 53 23.53 92.87 11.29
N PHE A 54 23.28 93.72 10.29
CA PHE A 54 22.06 93.65 9.49
C PHE A 54 21.97 92.34 8.68
N SER A 55 23.06 91.93 8.02
CA SER A 55 23.11 90.70 7.26
C SER A 55 22.91 89.45 8.14
N ALA A 56 23.53 89.41 9.32
CA ALA A 56 23.38 88.33 10.29
C ALA A 56 21.92 88.22 10.78
N LEU A 57 21.26 89.34 11.07
CA LEU A 57 19.85 89.37 11.47
C LEU A 57 18.92 88.88 10.34
N ALA A 58 19.18 89.29 9.10
CA ALA A 58 18.40 88.85 7.94
C ALA A 58 18.54 87.32 7.72
N ILE A 59 19.76 86.78 7.83
CA ILE A 59 20.00 85.32 7.75
C ILE A 59 19.26 84.60 8.87
N TYR A 60 19.36 85.09 10.12
CA TYR A 60 18.66 84.49 11.25
C TYR A 60 17.14 84.45 11.04
N LEU A 61 16.53 85.54 10.55
CA LEU A 61 15.09 85.60 10.29
C LEU A 61 14.64 84.63 9.18
N ILE A 62 15.45 84.45 8.14
CA ILE A 62 15.18 83.49 7.06
C ILE A 62 15.28 82.06 7.61
N CYS A 63 16.34 81.72 8.35
CA CYS A 63 16.51 80.41 8.96
C CYS A 63 15.41 80.10 9.99
N ALA A 64 15.01 81.08 10.81
CA ALA A 64 13.93 80.93 11.78
C ALA A 64 12.56 80.70 11.12
N ARG A 65 12.25 81.40 10.01
CA ARG A 65 11.04 81.11 9.21
C ARG A 65 11.09 79.72 8.60
N PHE A 66 12.26 79.27 8.14
CA PHE A 66 12.43 77.94 7.56
C PHE A 66 12.20 76.82 8.59
N ALA A 67 12.82 76.92 9.77
CA ALA A 67 12.64 75.95 10.85
C ALA A 67 11.15 75.81 11.25
N ARG A 68 10.42 76.92 11.40
CA ARG A 68 8.98 76.90 11.70
C ARG A 68 8.15 76.24 10.60
N ALA A 69 8.44 76.52 9.33
CA ALA A 69 7.69 75.93 8.21
C ALA A 69 7.89 74.41 8.11
N HIS A 70 9.11 73.93 8.38
CA HIS A 70 9.43 72.51 8.31
C HIS A 70 8.82 71.72 9.49
N GLN A 71 8.83 72.31 10.69
CA GLN A 71 8.25 71.71 11.91
C GLN A 71 6.73 71.55 11.82
N LEU A 72 6.04 72.41 11.07
CA LEU A 72 4.60 72.27 10.80
C LEU A 72 4.27 71.19 9.76
N GLN A 73 5.19 70.86 8.84
CA GLN A 73 4.93 69.90 7.76
C GLN A 73 5.26 68.44 8.11
N GLN A 74 6.20 68.20 9.03
CA GLN A 74 6.55 66.85 9.49
C GLN A 74 5.36 66.05 10.06
N PRO A 75 4.60 66.54 11.06
CA PRO A 75 3.52 65.75 11.67
C PRO A 75 2.39 65.43 10.68
N LEU A 76 2.13 66.32 9.70
CA LEU A 76 1.16 66.08 8.64
C LEU A 76 1.59 64.97 7.67
N LYS A 77 2.89 64.88 7.35
CA LYS A 77 3.42 63.80 6.50
C LYS A 77 3.39 62.47 7.24
N GLU A 78 3.84 62.43 8.49
CA GLU A 78 3.84 61.22 9.30
C GLU A 78 2.42 60.67 9.52
N ASN A 79 1.43 61.52 9.81
CA ASN A 79 0.03 61.08 9.91
C ASN A 79 -0.51 60.55 8.58
N ARG A 80 -0.16 61.18 7.45
CA ARG A 80 -0.58 60.72 6.13
C ARG A 80 0.04 59.38 5.76
N GLU A 81 1.30 59.16 6.12
CA GLU A 81 1.99 57.88 5.94
C GLU A 81 1.40 56.79 6.83
N ARG A 82 1.13 57.08 8.11
CA ARG A 82 0.44 56.15 9.01
C ARG A 82 -0.95 55.76 8.51
N LEU A 83 -1.75 56.72 8.03
CA LEU A 83 -3.06 56.45 7.44
C LEU A 83 -2.97 55.61 6.17
N ARG A 84 -1.98 55.87 5.31
CA ARG A 84 -1.74 55.05 4.11
C ARG A 84 -1.31 53.63 4.46
N GLN A 85 -0.43 53.47 5.45
CA GLN A 85 0.00 52.15 5.92
C GLN A 85 -1.17 51.37 6.53
N ALA A 86 -1.98 52.02 7.38
CA ALA A 86 -3.19 51.40 7.93
C ALA A 86 -4.15 50.95 6.82
N ALA A 87 -4.49 51.84 5.88
CA ALA A 87 -5.36 51.51 4.75
C ALA A 87 -4.81 50.36 3.89
N ALA A 88 -3.50 50.34 3.63
CA ALA A 88 -2.85 49.26 2.90
C ALA A 88 -2.93 47.92 3.64
N VAL A 89 -2.77 47.91 4.97
CA VAL A 89 -2.96 46.70 5.79
C VAL A 89 -4.41 46.23 5.66
N PHE A 90 -5.40 47.11 5.82
CA PHE A 90 -6.83 46.76 5.69
C PHE A 90 -7.23 46.20 4.31
N ASP A 91 -6.64 46.71 3.23
CA ASP A 91 -6.93 46.25 1.86
C ASP A 91 -6.12 45.00 1.44
N SER A 92 -5.01 44.72 2.13
CA SER A 92 -4.15 43.57 1.85
C SER A 92 -4.48 42.31 2.67
N THR A 93 -5.35 42.42 3.69
CA THR A 93 -5.82 41.24 4.42
C THR A 93 -6.68 40.34 3.52
N ARG A 94 -6.54 39.03 3.70
CA ARG A 94 -7.41 38.03 3.05
C ARG A 94 -8.73 37.82 3.82
N GLU A 95 -8.86 38.45 4.97
CA GLU A 95 -10.04 38.41 5.84
C GLU A 95 -11.00 39.54 5.45
N GLY A 96 -12.29 39.21 5.39
CA GLY A 96 -13.34 40.17 5.14
C GLY A 96 -13.48 41.14 6.32
N VAL A 97 -13.43 42.43 6.03
CA VAL A 97 -13.63 43.48 7.04
C VAL A 97 -14.88 44.28 6.68
N LEU A 98 -15.74 44.46 7.68
CA LEU A 98 -16.98 45.22 7.61
C LEU A 98 -17.04 46.15 8.82
N VAL A 99 -17.34 47.43 8.59
CA VAL A 99 -17.49 48.43 9.63
C VAL A 99 -18.91 48.99 9.57
N THR A 100 -19.57 49.07 10.71
CA THR A 100 -20.86 49.74 10.87
C THR A 100 -20.75 50.98 11.74
N ASP A 101 -21.70 51.89 11.57
CA ASP A 101 -21.94 52.96 12.54
C ASP A 101 -22.58 52.43 13.83
N ALA A 102 -22.84 53.33 14.78
CA ALA A 102 -23.50 53.03 16.06
C ALA A 102 -24.94 52.51 15.91
N GLN A 103 -25.60 52.74 14.77
CA GLN A 103 -26.95 52.24 14.47
C GLN A 103 -26.91 50.86 13.77
N GLY A 104 -25.72 50.33 13.49
CA GLY A 104 -25.52 49.04 12.84
C GLY A 104 -25.64 49.08 11.31
N LEU A 105 -25.59 50.27 10.69
CA LEU A 105 -25.57 50.41 9.24
C LEU A 105 -24.14 50.33 8.73
N ILE A 106 -23.92 49.57 7.66
CA ILE A 106 -22.60 49.33 7.09
C ILE A 106 -22.08 50.62 6.43
N VAL A 107 -20.97 51.14 6.95
CA VAL A 107 -20.30 52.34 6.43
C VAL A 107 -19.04 52.02 5.61
N HIS A 108 -18.46 50.83 5.81
CA HIS A 108 -17.26 50.45 5.08
C HIS A 108 -17.12 48.92 4.93
N VAL A 109 -16.56 48.49 3.78
CA VAL A 109 -16.15 47.11 3.52
C VAL A 109 -14.85 47.09 2.71
N ASN A 110 -13.97 46.12 3.01
CA ASN A 110 -12.71 45.93 2.28
C ASN A 110 -12.87 45.04 1.02
N ARG A 111 -11.78 44.84 0.29
CA ARG A 111 -11.78 43.99 -0.92
C ARG A 111 -12.07 42.52 -0.63
N ALA A 112 -11.53 41.98 0.45
CA ALA A 112 -11.74 40.58 0.82
C ALA A 112 -13.20 40.29 1.17
N PHE A 113 -13.90 41.23 1.83
CA PHE A 113 -15.35 41.13 2.07
C PHE A 113 -16.12 40.85 0.78
N MET A 114 -15.83 41.61 -0.28
CA MET A 114 -16.53 41.48 -1.56
C MET A 114 -16.18 40.15 -2.25
N ALA A 115 -14.92 39.73 -2.17
CA ALA A 115 -14.46 38.47 -2.72
C ALA A 115 -15.10 37.25 -2.02
N ILE A 116 -15.23 37.28 -0.69
CA ILE A 116 -15.84 36.19 0.09
C ILE A 116 -17.35 36.20 -0.11
N THR A 117 -18.02 37.33 0.12
CA THR A 117 -19.50 37.35 0.18
C THR A 117 -20.16 37.42 -1.20
N GLY A 118 -19.43 37.85 -2.23
CA GLY A 118 -19.95 38.10 -3.58
C GLY A 118 -20.79 39.39 -3.71
N TYR A 119 -20.95 40.16 -2.63
CA TYR A 119 -21.60 41.47 -2.67
C TYR A 119 -20.60 42.55 -3.11
N GLN A 120 -21.07 43.51 -3.88
CA GLN A 120 -20.31 44.72 -4.18
C GLN A 120 -20.52 45.75 -3.09
N ARG A 121 -19.58 46.70 -2.97
CA ARG A 121 -19.65 47.78 -1.98
C ARG A 121 -20.99 48.54 -2.07
N GLU A 122 -21.44 48.87 -3.27
CA GLU A 122 -22.71 49.59 -3.49
C GLU A 122 -23.94 48.80 -3.03
N ASP A 123 -23.88 47.46 -3.00
CA ASP A 123 -25.01 46.62 -2.58
C ASP A 123 -25.23 46.64 -1.05
N VAL A 124 -24.17 46.94 -0.28
CA VAL A 124 -24.15 46.73 1.18
C VAL A 124 -24.03 48.01 1.99
N LEU A 125 -23.55 49.11 1.40
CA LEU A 125 -23.46 50.38 2.12
C LEU A 125 -24.86 50.87 2.55
N GLY A 126 -24.97 51.30 3.81
CA GLY A 126 -26.24 51.73 4.41
C GLY A 126 -27.23 50.61 4.72
N GLN A 127 -26.86 49.35 4.51
CA GLN A 127 -27.66 48.18 4.90
C GLN A 127 -27.22 47.64 6.27
N GLN A 128 -28.06 46.81 6.88
CA GLN A 128 -27.70 46.09 8.11
C GLN A 128 -27.07 44.71 7.80
N PRO A 129 -26.13 44.21 8.63
CA PRO A 129 -25.54 42.87 8.46
C PRO A 129 -26.53 41.71 8.49
N SER A 130 -27.77 41.94 8.94
CA SER A 130 -28.88 40.98 8.86
C SER A 130 -29.17 40.51 7.44
N LEU A 131 -28.75 41.27 6.42
CA LEU A 131 -28.78 40.89 5.00
C LEU A 131 -28.11 39.53 4.73
N PHE A 132 -27.05 39.18 5.48
CA PHE A 132 -26.26 37.97 5.24
C PHE A 132 -26.80 36.73 5.98
N LYS A 133 -27.92 36.86 6.70
CA LYS A 133 -28.44 35.80 7.58
C LYS A 133 -28.86 34.56 6.79
N SER A 134 -28.25 33.41 7.10
CA SER A 134 -28.57 32.13 6.44
C SER A 134 -29.88 31.48 6.92
N GLY A 135 -30.29 31.75 8.16
CA GLY A 135 -31.39 31.07 8.83
C GLY A 135 -30.99 29.84 9.66
N ARG A 136 -29.72 29.40 9.65
CA ARG A 136 -29.24 28.27 10.46
C ARG A 136 -29.21 28.55 11.97
N HIS A 137 -29.00 29.80 12.35
CA HIS A 137 -28.89 30.23 13.74
C HIS A 137 -30.21 30.78 14.28
N SER A 138 -30.56 30.40 15.51
CA SER A 138 -31.77 30.84 16.19
C SER A 138 -31.70 32.32 16.58
N SER A 139 -32.84 32.95 16.88
CA SER A 139 -32.88 34.33 17.39
C SER A 139 -32.10 34.48 18.70
N LYS A 140 -32.11 33.46 19.56
CA LYS A 140 -31.38 33.41 20.84
C LYS A 140 -29.87 33.53 20.64
N PHE A 141 -29.31 32.92 19.60
CA PHE A 141 -27.88 33.03 19.27
C PHE A 141 -27.46 34.49 19.03
N TYR A 142 -28.21 35.22 18.20
CA TYR A 142 -27.92 36.63 17.90
C TYR A 142 -28.09 37.51 19.14
N GLN A 143 -29.10 37.25 19.98
CA GLN A 143 -29.28 37.97 21.25
C GLN A 143 -28.06 37.80 22.17
N GLN A 144 -27.53 36.58 22.29
CA GLN A 144 -26.33 36.30 23.08
C GLN A 144 -25.08 36.99 22.53
N MET A 145 -24.93 37.02 21.20
CA MET A 145 -23.86 37.76 20.52
C MET A 145 -23.90 39.26 20.86
N PHE A 146 -25.07 39.90 20.72
CA PHE A 146 -25.23 41.31 21.06
C PHE A 146 -25.00 41.60 22.55
N GLN A 147 -25.50 40.74 23.45
CA GLN A 147 -25.22 40.85 24.89
C GLN A 147 -23.72 40.75 25.20
N SER A 148 -22.97 39.92 24.47
CA SER A 148 -21.50 39.86 24.61
C SER A 148 -20.87 41.19 24.20
N LEU A 149 -21.27 41.75 23.06
CA LEU A 149 -20.77 43.03 22.58
C LEU A 149 -21.05 44.17 23.55
N GLU A 150 -22.24 44.21 24.15
CA GLU A 150 -22.60 45.21 25.17
C GLU A 150 -21.79 45.05 26.46
N ARG A 151 -21.50 43.82 26.88
CA ARG A 151 -20.83 43.56 28.17
C ARG A 151 -19.32 43.64 28.11
N THR A 152 -18.70 43.10 27.05
CA THR A 152 -17.23 42.95 26.94
C THR A 152 -16.63 43.78 25.81
N GLY A 153 -17.45 44.39 24.95
CA GLY A 153 -16.96 45.14 23.78
C GLY A 153 -16.43 44.26 22.65
N GLU A 154 -16.50 42.93 22.79
CA GLU A 154 -16.06 41.98 21.78
C GLU A 154 -16.88 40.68 21.75
N TRP A 155 -16.94 40.07 20.57
CA TRP A 155 -17.50 38.75 20.34
C TRP A 155 -16.66 38.02 19.31
N SER A 156 -16.47 36.71 19.47
CA SER A 156 -15.86 35.85 18.45
C SER A 156 -16.57 34.51 18.39
N GLY A 157 -16.77 33.98 17.18
CA GLY A 157 -17.34 32.65 17.00
C GLY A 157 -17.65 32.28 15.55
N GLU A 158 -18.12 31.05 15.38
CA GLU A 158 -18.58 30.52 14.10
C GLU A 158 -20.00 31.01 13.79
N ILE A 159 -20.19 31.61 12.61
CA ILE A 159 -21.49 32.01 12.09
C ILE A 159 -21.70 31.46 10.68
N TRP A 160 -22.89 30.94 10.40
CA TRP A 160 -23.27 30.47 9.07
C TRP A 160 -24.03 31.58 8.37
N ASN A 161 -23.47 32.13 7.30
CA ASN A 161 -24.05 33.22 6.52
C ASN A 161 -24.35 32.77 5.09
N ARG A 162 -24.98 33.67 4.33
CA ARG A 162 -25.39 33.44 2.95
C ARG A 162 -24.70 34.44 2.03
N ARG A 163 -24.05 33.95 0.98
CA ARG A 163 -23.46 34.76 -0.09
C ARG A 163 -24.55 35.35 -0.97
N LYS A 164 -24.20 36.34 -1.81
CA LYS A 164 -25.12 36.91 -2.83
C LYS A 164 -25.68 35.85 -3.78
N SER A 165 -24.94 34.77 -4.04
CA SER A 165 -25.37 33.63 -4.87
C SER A 165 -26.45 32.77 -4.22
N GLY A 166 -26.69 32.91 -2.92
CA GLY A 166 -27.59 32.06 -2.14
C GLY A 166 -26.90 30.91 -1.41
N GLU A 167 -25.63 30.63 -1.72
CA GLU A 167 -24.79 29.63 -1.04
C GLU A 167 -24.68 29.94 0.46
N ILE A 168 -24.89 28.93 1.31
CA ILE A 168 -24.72 29.01 2.75
C ILE A 168 -23.31 28.54 3.10
N TYR A 169 -22.54 29.37 3.81
CA TYR A 169 -21.14 29.09 4.14
C TYR A 169 -20.83 29.40 5.62
N PRO A 170 -19.93 28.64 6.26
CA PRO A 170 -19.42 28.96 7.58
C PRO A 170 -18.33 30.02 7.50
N GLN A 171 -18.37 30.97 8.44
CA GLN A 171 -17.27 31.91 8.66
C GLN A 171 -16.93 31.99 10.14
N TRP A 172 -15.65 32.14 10.44
CA TRP A 172 -15.21 32.56 11.76
C TRP A 172 -15.23 34.08 11.80
N GLN A 173 -15.95 34.68 12.75
CA GLN A 173 -16.13 36.12 12.82
C GLN A 173 -15.78 36.65 14.19
N THR A 174 -15.02 37.75 14.21
CA THR A 174 -14.71 38.55 15.40
C THR A 174 -15.30 39.94 15.21
N ILE A 175 -16.05 40.43 16.20
CA ILE A 175 -16.66 41.74 16.22
C ILE A 175 -16.12 42.52 17.42
N ARG A 176 -15.69 43.76 17.20
CA ARG A 176 -15.25 44.68 18.26
C ARG A 176 -15.99 46.00 18.20
N VAL A 177 -16.27 46.54 19.38
CA VAL A 177 -16.89 47.86 19.57
C VAL A 177 -15.80 48.92 19.69
N ILE A 178 -15.92 49.98 18.89
CA ILE A 178 -15.04 51.15 18.93
C ILE A 178 -15.81 52.30 19.58
N HIS A 179 -15.21 52.94 20.58
CA HIS A 179 -15.79 54.06 21.30
C HIS A 179 -15.16 55.38 20.84
N ASP A 180 -15.91 56.47 20.92
CA ASP A 180 -15.42 57.83 20.71
C ASP A 180 -14.72 58.40 21.96
N ASP A 181 -14.20 59.63 21.85
CA ASP A 181 -13.53 60.34 22.94
C ASP A 181 -14.45 60.62 24.16
N GLN A 182 -15.76 60.44 24.00
CA GLN A 182 -16.77 60.61 25.06
C GLN A 182 -17.20 59.27 25.67
N GLY A 183 -16.59 58.16 25.25
CA GLY A 183 -16.92 56.81 25.71
C GLY A 183 -18.22 56.25 25.13
N GLN A 184 -18.81 56.90 24.13
CA GLN A 184 -20.00 56.40 23.43
C GLN A 184 -19.59 55.48 22.28
N VAL A 185 -20.45 54.51 21.95
CA VAL A 185 -20.19 53.62 20.81
C VAL A 185 -20.18 54.44 19.52
N SER A 186 -19.07 54.37 18.81
CA SER A 186 -18.85 55.04 17.54
C SER A 186 -19.10 54.09 16.36
N HIS A 187 -18.46 52.92 16.38
CA HIS A 187 -18.50 51.96 15.29
C HIS A 187 -18.41 50.51 15.80
N TYR A 188 -18.90 49.56 14.99
CA TYR A 188 -18.60 48.14 15.16
C TYR A 188 -17.71 47.67 14.01
N VAL A 189 -16.60 47.00 14.32
CA VAL A 189 -15.70 46.42 13.33
C VAL A 189 -15.82 44.91 13.39
N ALA A 190 -16.29 44.31 12.29
CA ALA A 190 -16.35 42.87 12.10
C ALA A 190 -15.22 42.43 11.15
N VAL A 191 -14.43 41.47 11.58
CA VAL A 191 -13.44 40.78 10.76
C VAL A 191 -13.84 39.31 10.68
N PHE A 192 -13.83 38.73 9.48
CA PHE A 192 -14.19 37.33 9.29
C PHE A 192 -13.34 36.62 8.25
N SER A 193 -13.21 35.31 8.43
CA SER A 193 -12.57 34.42 7.49
C SER A 193 -13.53 33.31 7.08
N ASP A 194 -13.53 32.97 5.79
CA ASP A 194 -14.28 31.84 5.25
C ASP A 194 -13.59 30.53 5.65
N ILE A 195 -14.27 29.73 6.47
CA ILE A 195 -13.73 28.46 6.96
C ILE A 195 -14.27 27.26 6.19
N SER A 196 -14.93 27.47 5.04
CA SER A 196 -15.49 26.39 4.22
C SER A 196 -14.44 25.36 3.81
N ALA A 197 -13.27 25.81 3.36
CA ALA A 197 -12.18 24.94 2.93
C ALA A 197 -11.62 24.09 4.10
N ILE A 198 -11.55 24.67 5.30
CA ILE A 198 -11.11 23.96 6.51
C ILE A 198 -12.13 22.87 6.86
N LYS A 199 -13.43 23.21 6.92
CA LYS A 199 -14.50 22.24 7.22
C LYS A 199 -14.59 21.13 6.17
N HIS A 200 -14.38 21.45 4.89
CA HIS A 200 -14.37 20.46 3.82
C HIS A 200 -13.18 19.51 3.97
N SER A 201 -11.98 20.04 4.22
CA SER A 201 -10.79 19.24 4.45
C SER A 201 -10.90 18.38 5.72
N GLU A 202 -11.48 18.89 6.81
CA GLU A 202 -11.76 18.09 8.01
C GLU A 202 -12.71 16.92 7.70
N HIS A 203 -13.75 17.17 6.90
CA HIS A 203 -14.70 16.12 6.53
C HIS A 203 -14.07 15.08 5.58
N GLU A 204 -13.28 15.51 4.61
CA GLU A 204 -12.52 14.61 3.73
C GLU A 204 -11.50 13.78 4.52
N LEU A 205 -10.77 14.39 5.45
CA LEU A 205 -9.83 13.68 6.34
C LEU A 205 -10.55 12.65 7.21
N ALA A 206 -11.72 13.00 7.78
CA ALA A 206 -12.54 12.07 8.53
C ALA A 206 -13.05 10.92 7.65
N HIS A 207 -13.43 11.21 6.41
CA HIS A 207 -13.88 10.19 5.46
C HIS A 207 -12.75 9.24 5.07
N LEU A 208 -11.57 9.76 4.72
CA LEU A 208 -10.36 9.00 4.38
C LEU A 208 -9.83 8.15 5.55
N ALA A 209 -10.05 8.57 6.79
CA ALA A 209 -9.69 7.79 7.96
C ALA A 209 -10.52 6.50 8.10
N HIS A 210 -11.74 6.47 7.54
CA HIS A 210 -12.70 5.39 7.73
C HIS A 210 -13.10 4.65 6.43
N HIS A 211 -12.74 5.17 5.25
CA HIS A 211 -13.08 4.57 3.96
C HIS A 211 -11.85 4.34 3.09
N ASP A 212 -11.93 3.33 2.22
CA ASP A 212 -10.92 3.04 1.20
C ASP A 212 -11.04 4.06 0.05
N PRO A 213 -9.96 4.79 -0.29
CA PRO A 213 -10.03 5.88 -1.26
C PRO A 213 -10.31 5.41 -2.69
N LEU A 214 -10.08 4.14 -3.01
CA LEU A 214 -10.30 3.61 -4.35
C LEU A 214 -11.76 3.20 -4.56
N THR A 215 -12.33 2.48 -3.60
CA THR A 215 -13.66 1.85 -3.72
C THR A 215 -14.76 2.59 -2.96
N ASP A 216 -14.41 3.56 -2.13
CA ASP A 216 -15.30 4.29 -1.22
C ASP A 216 -16.02 3.38 -0.18
N LEU A 217 -15.60 2.11 -0.09
CA LEU A 217 -16.10 1.17 0.91
C LEU A 217 -15.45 1.47 2.27
N PRO A 218 -16.10 1.12 3.39
CA PRO A 218 -15.45 1.09 4.70
C PRO A 218 -14.08 0.40 4.64
N ASN A 219 -13.08 1.01 5.27
CA ASN A 219 -11.76 0.43 5.40
C ASN A 219 -11.69 -0.54 6.59
N ARG A 220 -10.53 -1.16 6.80
CA ARG A 220 -10.30 -2.10 7.91
C ARG A 220 -10.67 -1.52 9.27
N LEU A 221 -10.37 -0.24 9.54
CA LEU A 221 -10.65 0.39 10.83
C LEU A 221 -12.16 0.49 11.08
N LEU A 222 -12.92 1.03 10.11
CA LEU A 222 -14.37 1.15 10.25
C LEU A 222 -15.07 -0.23 10.25
N PHE A 223 -14.54 -1.20 9.50
CA PHE A 223 -15.06 -2.56 9.51
C PHE A 223 -14.90 -3.25 10.86
N THR A 224 -13.72 -3.13 11.50
CA THR A 224 -13.48 -3.69 12.84
C THR A 224 -14.40 -3.07 13.88
N ASP A 225 -14.56 -1.73 13.89
CA ASP A 225 -15.49 -1.04 14.79
C ASP A 225 -16.94 -1.54 14.61
N ARG A 226 -17.41 -1.67 13.36
CA ARG A 226 -18.74 -2.23 13.08
C ARG A 226 -18.87 -3.69 13.48
N ALA A 227 -17.83 -4.49 13.30
CA ALA A 227 -17.80 -5.87 13.76
C ALA A 227 -17.93 -5.94 15.29
N GLU A 228 -17.16 -5.14 16.04
CA GLU A 228 -17.26 -5.08 17.50
C GLU A 228 -18.67 -4.69 17.97
N GLN A 229 -19.27 -3.67 17.34
CA GLN A 229 -20.65 -3.26 17.62
C GLN A 229 -21.66 -4.36 17.32
N ALA A 230 -21.51 -5.05 16.18
CA ALA A 230 -22.37 -6.16 15.80
C ALA A 230 -22.22 -7.34 16.77
N LEU A 231 -21.00 -7.70 17.19
CA LEU A 231 -20.75 -8.74 18.19
C LEU A 231 -21.38 -8.37 19.55
N ALA A 232 -21.21 -7.13 20.01
CA ALA A 232 -21.80 -6.67 21.27
C ALA A 232 -23.35 -6.73 21.22
N SER A 233 -23.94 -6.30 20.12
CA SER A 233 -25.39 -6.40 19.89
C SER A 233 -25.87 -7.86 19.81
N ALA A 234 -25.11 -8.72 19.12
CA ALA A 234 -25.36 -10.15 18.99
C ALA A 234 -25.35 -10.87 20.34
N GLN A 235 -24.38 -10.57 21.20
CA GLN A 235 -24.30 -11.06 22.58
C GLN A 235 -25.52 -10.65 23.40
N LEU A 236 -25.90 -9.36 23.36
CA LEU A 236 -27.03 -8.83 24.12
C LEU A 236 -28.36 -9.47 23.70
N HIS A 237 -28.58 -9.62 22.39
CA HIS A 237 -29.84 -10.10 21.82
C HIS A 237 -29.87 -11.60 21.53
N LYS A 238 -28.82 -12.35 21.88
CA LYS A 238 -28.62 -13.78 21.55
C LYS A 238 -28.83 -14.08 20.06
N ARG A 239 -28.33 -13.19 19.20
CA ARG A 239 -28.32 -13.36 17.74
C ARG A 239 -26.93 -13.79 17.30
N GLY A 240 -26.84 -14.54 16.20
CA GLY A 240 -25.54 -14.87 15.59
C GLY A 240 -25.16 -13.87 14.51
N CYS A 241 -23.88 -13.84 14.17
CA CYS A 241 -23.32 -13.03 13.09
C CYS A 241 -22.38 -13.89 12.25
N ALA A 242 -22.26 -13.56 10.96
CA ALA A 242 -21.31 -14.22 10.07
C ALA A 242 -20.37 -13.17 9.46
N LEU A 243 -19.08 -13.51 9.44
CA LEU A 243 -18.05 -12.76 8.74
C LEU A 243 -17.55 -13.60 7.58
N LEU A 244 -17.56 -13.00 6.39
CA LEU A 244 -17.06 -13.60 5.17
C LEU A 244 -15.89 -12.75 4.68
N LEU A 245 -14.73 -13.36 4.52
CA LEU A 245 -13.55 -12.73 3.93
C LEU A 245 -13.39 -13.25 2.51
N LEU A 246 -13.39 -12.36 1.53
CA LEU A 246 -13.27 -12.66 0.11
C LEU A 246 -11.92 -12.15 -0.41
N ASP A 247 -11.27 -12.95 -1.24
CA ASP A 247 -10.06 -12.56 -1.96
C ASP A 247 -10.19 -12.94 -3.43
N LEU A 248 -9.67 -12.07 -4.30
CA LEU A 248 -9.73 -12.24 -5.75
C LEU A 248 -8.59 -13.14 -6.22
N ASP A 249 -8.95 -14.31 -6.76
CA ASP A 249 -7.97 -15.29 -7.18
C ASP A 249 -7.13 -14.76 -8.35
N HIS A 250 -5.81 -14.94 -8.25
CA HIS A 250 -4.84 -14.54 -9.28
C HIS A 250 -4.84 -13.04 -9.66
N PHE A 251 -5.36 -12.15 -8.80
CA PHE A 251 -5.39 -10.71 -9.06
C PHE A 251 -4.02 -10.10 -9.40
N LYS A 252 -2.95 -10.63 -8.79
CA LYS A 252 -1.58 -10.23 -9.11
C LYS A 252 -1.23 -10.42 -10.59
N ILE A 253 -1.66 -11.52 -11.22
CA ILE A 253 -1.39 -11.80 -12.65
C ILE A 253 -2.07 -10.75 -13.52
N ILE A 254 -3.26 -10.27 -13.12
CA ILE A 254 -3.99 -9.21 -13.83
C ILE A 254 -3.20 -7.90 -13.77
N ASN A 255 -2.71 -7.52 -12.59
CA ASN A 255 -1.87 -6.33 -12.45
C ASN A 255 -0.58 -6.42 -13.27
N ASP A 256 0.07 -7.58 -13.24
CA ASP A 256 1.33 -7.80 -13.96
C ASP A 256 1.13 -7.83 -15.49
N SER A 257 -0.03 -8.31 -15.96
CA SER A 257 -0.33 -8.49 -17.40
C SER A 257 -1.03 -7.30 -18.04
N LEU A 258 -1.96 -6.66 -17.33
CA LEU A 258 -2.86 -5.61 -17.85
C LEU A 258 -2.61 -4.23 -17.19
N GLY A 259 -1.74 -4.18 -16.18
CA GLY A 259 -1.35 -2.96 -15.48
C GLY A 259 -2.29 -2.58 -14.32
N HIS A 260 -1.74 -1.83 -13.37
CA HIS A 260 -2.44 -1.43 -12.14
C HIS A 260 -3.73 -0.62 -12.38
N ASN A 261 -3.81 0.17 -13.45
CA ASN A 261 -5.03 0.93 -13.76
C ASN A 261 -6.24 0.01 -14.03
N VAL A 262 -6.02 -1.12 -14.71
CA VAL A 262 -7.07 -2.11 -14.98
C VAL A 262 -7.44 -2.85 -13.70
N GLY A 263 -6.44 -3.21 -12.87
CA GLY A 263 -6.67 -3.78 -11.54
C GLY A 263 -7.51 -2.86 -10.65
N ASP A 264 -7.22 -1.57 -10.64
CA ASP A 264 -7.96 -0.57 -9.85
C ASP A 264 -9.42 -0.41 -10.31
N GLN A 265 -9.66 -0.43 -11.63
CA GLN A 265 -11.02 -0.44 -12.18
C GLN A 265 -11.76 -1.72 -11.82
N LEU A 266 -11.08 -2.86 -11.88
CA LEU A 266 -11.66 -4.14 -11.49
C LEU A 266 -12.08 -4.13 -10.03
N LEU A 267 -11.25 -3.65 -9.12
CA LEU A 267 -11.58 -3.51 -7.70
C LEU A 267 -12.81 -2.63 -7.46
N LYS A 268 -12.94 -1.52 -8.19
CA LYS A 268 -14.14 -0.68 -8.16
C LYS A 268 -15.39 -1.43 -8.62
N CYS A 269 -15.30 -2.13 -9.75
CA CYS A 269 -16.42 -2.92 -10.27
C CYS A 269 -16.81 -4.08 -9.34
N VAL A 270 -15.83 -4.72 -8.68
CA VAL A 270 -16.08 -5.74 -7.66
C VAL A 270 -16.82 -5.14 -6.47
N GLY A 271 -16.34 -3.99 -5.95
CA GLY A 271 -16.99 -3.28 -4.86
C GLY A 271 -18.46 -2.93 -5.16
N GLU A 272 -18.72 -2.35 -6.34
CA GLU A 272 -20.08 -2.01 -6.79
C GLU A 272 -20.96 -3.25 -6.98
N ARG A 273 -20.42 -4.32 -7.58
CA ARG A 273 -21.15 -5.57 -7.79
C ARG A 273 -21.54 -6.21 -6.46
N LEU A 274 -20.61 -6.28 -5.51
CA LEU A 274 -20.87 -6.81 -4.17
C LEU A 274 -21.88 -5.94 -3.42
N LYS A 275 -21.75 -4.62 -3.49
CA LYS A 275 -22.69 -3.67 -2.87
C LYS A 275 -24.13 -3.87 -3.37
N GLY A 276 -24.31 -4.20 -4.65
CA GLY A 276 -25.62 -4.51 -5.23
C GLY A 276 -26.25 -5.83 -4.76
N LEU A 277 -25.48 -6.75 -4.16
CA LEU A 277 -26.00 -8.04 -3.68
C LEU A 277 -26.65 -7.97 -2.30
N PHE A 278 -26.31 -6.94 -1.52
CA PHE A 278 -26.62 -6.89 -0.10
C PHE A 278 -27.71 -5.87 0.23
N GLY A 279 -28.59 -6.25 1.15
CA GLY A 279 -29.64 -5.39 1.70
C GLY A 279 -29.23 -4.70 3.00
N PRO A 280 -30.18 -3.99 3.67
CA PRO A 280 -29.92 -3.42 4.99
C PRO A 280 -29.53 -4.50 6.01
N GLY A 281 -28.54 -4.23 6.85
CA GLY A 281 -28.02 -5.17 7.87
C GLY A 281 -26.78 -5.98 7.44
N VAL A 282 -26.19 -5.67 6.28
CA VAL A 282 -24.91 -6.22 5.83
C VAL A 282 -23.91 -5.09 5.65
N THR A 283 -22.73 -5.22 6.24
CA THR A 283 -21.62 -4.29 6.02
C THR A 283 -20.61 -4.92 5.05
N LEU A 284 -20.35 -4.25 3.93
CA LEU A 284 -19.27 -4.57 3.01
C LEU A 284 -18.11 -3.59 3.25
N ALA A 285 -16.88 -4.10 3.23
CA ALA A 285 -15.65 -3.33 3.38
C ALA A 285 -14.55 -3.86 2.45
N ARG A 286 -13.55 -3.03 2.20
CA ARG A 286 -12.29 -3.45 1.58
C ARG A 286 -11.17 -3.35 2.61
N LEU A 287 -10.52 -4.48 2.89
CA LEU A 287 -9.51 -4.54 3.96
C LEU A 287 -8.10 -4.14 3.49
N GLY A 288 -7.86 -4.20 2.18
CA GLY A 288 -6.60 -3.86 1.53
C GLY A 288 -6.34 -4.78 0.34
N GLY A 289 -5.52 -4.34 -0.63
CA GLY A 289 -5.19 -5.16 -1.80
C GLY A 289 -6.43 -5.64 -2.57
N ASP A 290 -6.54 -6.95 -2.73
CA ASP A 290 -7.62 -7.72 -3.33
C ASP A 290 -8.63 -8.31 -2.32
N GLU A 291 -8.54 -7.93 -1.04
CA GLU A 291 -9.36 -8.46 0.03
C GLU A 291 -10.61 -7.60 0.33
N PHE A 292 -11.77 -8.24 0.33
CA PHE A 292 -13.06 -7.68 0.73
C PHE A 292 -13.60 -8.43 1.94
N ALA A 293 -14.29 -7.73 2.85
CA ALA A 293 -14.93 -8.33 4.00
C ALA A 293 -16.42 -8.00 4.02
N VAL A 294 -17.23 -9.00 4.36
CA VAL A 294 -18.67 -8.89 4.49
C VAL A 294 -19.08 -9.36 5.88
N LEU A 295 -19.78 -8.49 6.60
CA LEU A 295 -20.36 -8.78 7.90
C LEU A 295 -21.87 -8.84 7.75
N ALA A 296 -22.45 -10.03 7.95
CA ALA A 296 -23.89 -10.24 7.94
C ALA A 296 -24.41 -10.31 9.39
N GLU A 297 -25.18 -9.30 9.78
CA GLU A 297 -25.84 -9.26 11.08
C GLU A 297 -27.04 -10.23 11.10
N SER A 298 -27.33 -10.84 12.26
CA SER A 298 -28.47 -11.77 12.42
C SER A 298 -28.39 -13.05 11.57
N CYS A 299 -27.19 -13.59 11.37
CA CYS A 299 -26.93 -14.85 10.66
C CYS A 299 -26.41 -15.94 11.63
N PRO A 300 -27.27 -16.62 12.40
CA PRO A 300 -26.85 -17.63 13.36
C PRO A 300 -26.58 -19.01 12.75
N GLN A 301 -27.02 -19.26 11.51
CA GLN A 301 -26.93 -20.59 10.89
C GLN A 301 -25.85 -20.64 9.83
N VAL A 302 -25.03 -21.68 9.88
CA VAL A 302 -24.01 -22.03 8.87
C VAL A 302 -24.59 -22.00 7.46
N VAL A 303 -25.79 -22.53 7.27
CA VAL A 303 -26.47 -22.63 5.96
C VAL A 303 -26.71 -21.25 5.35
N GLN A 304 -27.03 -20.23 6.16
CA GLN A 304 -27.28 -18.88 5.67
C GLN A 304 -25.98 -18.19 5.23
N ALA A 305 -24.90 -18.38 6.00
CA ALA A 305 -23.59 -17.85 5.65
C ALA A 305 -23.02 -18.52 4.38
N ALA A 306 -23.18 -19.84 4.25
CA ALA A 306 -22.81 -20.58 3.05
C ALA A 306 -23.62 -20.14 1.82
N ALA A 307 -24.93 -19.92 1.98
CA ALA A 307 -25.77 -19.38 0.90
C ALA A 307 -25.35 -17.97 0.47
N LEU A 308 -24.93 -17.11 1.41
CA LEU A 308 -24.39 -15.79 1.11
C LEU A 308 -23.06 -15.87 0.34
N ALA A 309 -22.15 -16.74 0.78
CA ALA A 309 -20.89 -16.99 0.09
C ALA A 309 -21.13 -17.50 -1.34
N GLN A 310 -22.04 -18.46 -1.52
CA GLN A 310 -22.38 -18.98 -2.85
C GLN A 310 -22.93 -17.88 -3.77
N ARG A 311 -23.79 -17.00 -3.25
CA ARG A 311 -24.30 -15.85 -4.01
C ARG A 311 -23.19 -14.88 -4.43
N MET A 312 -22.21 -14.65 -3.56
CA MET A 312 -21.04 -13.82 -3.88
C MET A 312 -20.20 -14.46 -4.98
N LEU A 313 -19.89 -15.77 -4.86
CA LEU A 313 -19.14 -16.51 -5.88
C LEU A 313 -19.84 -16.50 -7.24
N GLU A 314 -21.16 -16.74 -7.28
CA GLU A 314 -21.93 -16.68 -8.53
C GLU A 314 -21.93 -15.28 -9.16
N ALA A 315 -21.94 -14.22 -8.35
CA ALA A 315 -21.82 -12.86 -8.87
C ALA A 315 -20.42 -12.60 -9.48
N MET A 316 -19.38 -13.21 -8.92
CA MET A 316 -18.01 -13.08 -9.43
C MET A 316 -17.81 -13.80 -10.77
N LYS A 317 -18.55 -14.89 -11.04
CA LYS A 317 -18.50 -15.61 -12.33
C LYS A 317 -18.93 -14.78 -13.54
N GLN A 318 -19.72 -13.73 -13.33
CA GLN A 318 -20.14 -12.84 -14.43
C GLN A 318 -18.94 -12.03 -14.96
N PRO A 319 -18.81 -11.82 -16.27
CA PRO A 319 -17.68 -11.04 -16.82
C PRO A 319 -17.70 -9.60 -16.31
N PHE A 320 -16.51 -9.04 -16.10
CA PHE A 320 -16.30 -7.62 -15.88
C PHE A 320 -15.96 -6.95 -17.22
N ILE A 321 -16.69 -5.91 -17.59
CA ILE A 321 -16.57 -5.26 -18.91
C ILE A 321 -15.73 -3.98 -18.78
N PHE A 322 -14.63 -3.91 -19.54
CA PHE A 322 -13.71 -2.76 -19.58
C PHE A 322 -13.42 -2.39 -21.04
N ASP A 323 -13.70 -1.15 -21.46
CA ASP A 323 -13.36 -0.66 -22.81
C ASP A 323 -13.66 -1.64 -23.96
N GLY A 324 -14.78 -2.39 -23.86
CA GLY A 324 -15.21 -3.40 -24.83
C GLY A 324 -14.64 -4.82 -24.67
N HIS A 325 -13.75 -5.04 -23.70
CA HIS A 325 -13.16 -6.34 -23.35
C HIS A 325 -13.87 -6.96 -22.13
N GLN A 326 -13.90 -8.30 -22.07
CA GLN A 326 -14.45 -9.04 -20.94
C GLN A 326 -13.32 -9.70 -20.15
N LEU A 327 -13.32 -9.50 -18.84
CA LEU A 327 -12.40 -10.13 -17.91
C LEU A 327 -13.16 -11.03 -16.95
N PHE A 328 -12.64 -12.24 -16.74
CA PHE A 328 -13.16 -13.20 -15.80
C PHE A 328 -12.19 -13.32 -14.64
N ILE A 329 -12.71 -13.27 -13.42
CA ILE A 329 -11.92 -13.47 -12.21
C ILE A 329 -12.73 -14.33 -11.24
N SER A 330 -12.08 -15.33 -10.66
CA SER A 330 -12.64 -16.11 -9.59
C SER A 330 -12.32 -15.50 -8.23
N ALA A 331 -12.99 -15.96 -7.20
CA ALA A 331 -12.75 -15.52 -5.83
C ALA A 331 -12.81 -16.71 -4.90
N SER A 332 -12.04 -16.61 -3.82
CA SER A 332 -12.07 -17.55 -2.70
C SER A 332 -12.68 -16.86 -1.49
N ILE A 333 -13.46 -17.59 -0.68
CA ILE A 333 -14.15 -17.03 0.50
C ILE A 333 -13.87 -17.86 1.77
N GLY A 334 -13.44 -17.20 2.84
CA GLY A 334 -13.39 -17.75 4.19
C GLY A 334 -14.56 -17.30 5.03
N ILE A 335 -15.18 -18.20 5.78
CA ILE A 335 -16.37 -17.92 6.60
C ILE A 335 -16.07 -18.20 8.06
N SER A 336 -16.39 -17.27 8.95
CA SER A 336 -16.39 -17.47 10.40
C SER A 336 -17.67 -16.95 11.04
N LEU A 337 -18.13 -17.65 12.08
CA LEU A 337 -19.43 -17.45 12.73
C LEU A 337 -19.30 -17.08 14.21
N PHE A 338 -20.08 -16.10 14.62
CA PHE A 338 -20.29 -15.77 16.02
C PHE A 338 -21.61 -16.39 16.52
N PRO A 339 -21.65 -17.01 17.73
CA PRO A 339 -20.58 -17.12 18.73
C PRO A 339 -19.72 -18.39 18.64
N ASN A 340 -19.99 -19.29 17.70
CA ASN A 340 -19.36 -20.63 17.67
C ASN A 340 -17.84 -20.58 17.48
N ASP A 341 -17.37 -19.65 16.65
CA ASP A 341 -15.97 -19.64 16.21
C ASP A 341 -15.13 -18.59 16.94
N ALA A 342 -15.74 -17.54 17.46
CA ALA A 342 -15.03 -16.39 18.03
C ALA A 342 -15.83 -15.65 19.10
N LEU A 343 -15.12 -14.98 20.01
CA LEU A 343 -15.70 -14.09 21.03
C LEU A 343 -15.34 -12.61 20.82
N SER A 344 -14.43 -12.30 19.89
CA SER A 344 -14.02 -10.93 19.54
C SER A 344 -13.98 -10.72 18.02
N ALA A 345 -14.05 -9.46 17.58
CA ALA A 345 -13.97 -9.11 16.17
C ALA A 345 -12.61 -9.51 15.54
N GLU A 346 -11.51 -9.31 16.27
CA GLU A 346 -10.18 -9.74 15.82
C GLU A 346 -10.08 -11.25 15.61
N GLN A 347 -10.64 -12.04 16.55
CA GLN A 347 -10.66 -13.50 16.43
C GLN A 347 -11.54 -13.94 15.25
N LEU A 348 -12.68 -13.28 15.03
CA LEU A 348 -13.58 -13.58 13.91
C LEU A 348 -12.91 -13.30 12.55
N LEU A 349 -12.19 -12.18 12.44
CA LEU A 349 -11.38 -11.84 11.26
C LEU A 349 -10.26 -12.87 11.02
N ARG A 350 -9.49 -13.20 12.07
CA ARG A 350 -8.39 -14.18 11.99
C ARG A 350 -8.88 -15.56 11.58
N ASN A 351 -10.01 -16.00 12.11
CA ASN A 351 -10.59 -17.30 11.80
C ASN A 351 -11.14 -17.36 10.37
N ALA A 352 -11.76 -16.27 9.90
CA ALA A 352 -12.18 -16.17 8.50
C ALA A 352 -10.98 -16.18 7.54
N ASP A 353 -9.85 -15.56 7.91
CA ASP A 353 -8.60 -15.63 7.14
C ASP A 353 -8.04 -17.06 7.05
N SER A 354 -7.99 -17.79 8.17
CA SER A 354 -7.63 -19.22 8.17
C SER A 354 -8.54 -20.05 7.26
N ALA A 355 -9.85 -19.77 7.26
CA ALA A 355 -10.80 -20.43 6.38
C ALA A 355 -10.58 -20.05 4.91
N LEU A 356 -10.33 -18.77 4.60
CA LEU A 356 -10.03 -18.30 3.25
C LEU A 356 -8.81 -18.99 2.68
N PHE A 357 -7.76 -19.15 3.49
CA PHE A 357 -6.58 -19.91 3.10
C PHE A 357 -6.93 -21.36 2.72
N LYS A 358 -7.78 -22.03 3.51
CA LYS A 358 -8.24 -23.39 3.20
C LYS A 358 -8.92 -23.44 1.83
N ALA A 359 -9.83 -22.50 1.55
CA ALA A 359 -10.50 -22.39 0.27
C ALA A 359 -9.50 -22.26 -0.89
N LYS A 360 -8.47 -21.42 -0.72
CA LYS A 360 -7.38 -21.29 -1.70
C LYS A 360 -6.58 -22.58 -1.90
N SER A 361 -6.28 -23.31 -0.82
CA SER A 361 -5.50 -24.56 -0.90
C SER A 361 -6.29 -25.75 -1.45
N ALA A 362 -7.62 -25.73 -1.37
CA ALA A 362 -8.49 -26.79 -1.84
C ALA A 362 -8.84 -26.70 -3.34
N GLY A 363 -8.18 -25.80 -4.08
CA GLY A 363 -8.41 -25.61 -5.52
C GLY A 363 -8.90 -24.21 -5.93
N ARG A 364 -9.08 -23.28 -4.97
CA ARG A 364 -9.65 -21.93 -5.20
C ARG A 364 -11.11 -21.98 -5.68
N GLU A 365 -11.68 -20.83 -6.06
CA GLU A 365 -13.03 -20.71 -6.65
C GLU A 365 -14.19 -21.22 -5.78
N GLY A 366 -13.99 -21.22 -4.47
CA GLY A 366 -14.91 -21.82 -3.51
C GLY A 366 -14.92 -21.08 -2.18
N TYR A 367 -15.68 -21.64 -1.24
CA TYR A 367 -15.67 -21.16 0.13
C TYR A 367 -15.26 -22.26 1.11
N ALA A 368 -14.72 -21.86 2.25
CA ALA A 368 -14.47 -22.75 3.37
C ALA A 368 -15.00 -22.13 4.66
N LEU A 369 -15.51 -23.00 5.53
CA LEU A 369 -15.94 -22.65 6.87
C LEU A 369 -14.78 -22.85 7.83
N TYR A 370 -14.68 -21.94 8.79
CA TYR A 370 -13.75 -22.08 9.88
C TYR A 370 -14.04 -23.33 10.71
N THR A 371 -12.97 -24.03 11.09
CA THR A 371 -12.96 -25.06 12.13
C THR A 371 -11.70 -24.82 12.97
N GLU A 372 -11.74 -25.17 14.26
CA GLU A 372 -10.62 -24.94 15.19
C GLU A 372 -9.32 -25.59 14.73
N GLU A 373 -9.41 -26.75 14.07
CA GLU A 373 -8.31 -27.45 13.41
C GLU A 373 -7.58 -26.57 12.38
N LEU A 374 -8.27 -25.66 11.68
CA LEU A 374 -7.65 -24.82 10.64
C LEU A 374 -6.71 -23.76 11.19
N THR A 375 -7.03 -23.14 12.34
CA THR A 375 -6.10 -22.20 12.99
C THR A 375 -4.85 -22.93 13.49
N ALA A 376 -5.03 -24.12 14.08
CA ALA A 376 -3.91 -24.94 14.54
C ALA A 376 -3.00 -25.35 13.36
N HIS A 377 -3.57 -25.75 12.23
CA HIS A 377 -2.80 -26.06 11.02
C HIS A 377 -2.07 -24.83 10.44
N ALA A 378 -2.70 -23.64 10.46
CA ALA A 378 -2.05 -22.42 9.98
C ALA A 378 -0.87 -22.02 10.87
N GLN A 379 -1.01 -22.08 12.20
CA GLN A 379 0.06 -21.81 13.15
C GLN A 379 1.20 -22.82 13.04
N ASN A 380 0.88 -24.13 13.06
CA ASN A 380 1.88 -25.20 12.91
C ASN A 380 2.69 -25.03 11.61
N ARG A 381 2.08 -24.53 10.52
CA ARG A 381 2.81 -24.27 9.28
C ARG A 381 3.79 -23.12 9.34
N VAL A 382 3.46 -22.04 10.06
CA VAL A 382 4.40 -20.92 10.28
C VAL A 382 5.57 -21.37 11.14
N GLU A 383 5.29 -22.17 12.17
CA GLU A 383 6.30 -22.77 13.04
C GLU A 383 7.24 -23.70 12.24
N ILE A 384 6.68 -24.66 11.49
CA ILE A 384 7.44 -25.56 10.62
C ILE A 384 8.27 -24.79 9.60
N ALA A 385 7.75 -23.73 8.99
CA ALA A 385 8.52 -22.92 8.03
C ALA A 385 9.75 -22.25 8.70
N GLY A 386 9.58 -21.71 9.91
CA GLY A 386 10.67 -21.11 10.68
C GLY A 386 11.68 -22.15 11.19
N GLU A 387 11.21 -23.33 11.57
CA GLU A 387 12.03 -24.47 11.98
C GLU A 387 12.81 -25.07 10.80
N LEU A 388 12.18 -25.28 9.65
CA LEU A 388 12.81 -25.89 8.48
C LEU A 388 13.98 -25.06 7.94
N ARG A 389 13.90 -23.73 8.02
CA ARG A 389 15.03 -22.85 7.70
C ARG A 389 16.21 -23.08 8.65
N ARG A 390 15.95 -23.28 9.95
CA ARG A 390 17.00 -23.63 10.93
C ARG A 390 17.54 -25.05 10.69
N ALA A 391 16.69 -25.98 10.29
CA ALA A 391 17.05 -27.37 10.02
C ALA A 391 18.09 -27.52 8.90
N LEU A 392 18.00 -26.67 7.87
CA LEU A 392 19.00 -26.59 6.79
C LEU A 392 20.37 -26.15 7.32
N ASP A 393 20.42 -25.13 8.19
CA ASP A 393 21.67 -24.62 8.78
C ASP A 393 22.27 -25.58 9.83
N GLN A 394 21.41 -26.28 10.58
CA GLN A 394 21.80 -27.13 11.71
C GLN A 394 21.99 -28.61 11.35
N GLN A 395 21.98 -28.95 10.05
CA GLN A 395 22.15 -30.32 9.56
C GLN A 395 21.15 -31.30 10.21
N GLU A 396 19.87 -30.93 10.27
CA GLU A 396 18.80 -31.79 10.80
C GLU A 396 18.11 -32.64 9.72
N LEU A 397 18.41 -32.37 8.45
CA LEU A 397 17.92 -33.19 7.34
C LEU A 397 18.76 -34.47 7.19
N ARG A 398 18.11 -35.55 6.78
CA ARG A 398 18.71 -36.86 6.51
C ARG A 398 18.19 -37.38 5.17
N VAL A 399 19.00 -38.13 4.46
CA VAL A 399 18.56 -38.84 3.24
C VAL A 399 18.35 -40.30 3.61
N TYR A 400 17.14 -40.77 3.36
CA TYR A 400 16.77 -42.18 3.44
C TYR A 400 16.69 -42.73 2.02
N TYR A 401 16.84 -44.05 1.88
CA TYR A 401 16.93 -44.70 0.59
C TYR A 401 15.90 -45.80 0.52
N GLN A 402 15.10 -45.80 -0.54
CA GLN A 402 14.14 -46.87 -0.79
C GLN A 402 14.64 -47.75 -1.94
N PRO A 403 14.68 -49.07 -1.77
CA PRO A 403 15.25 -49.95 -2.79
C PRO A 403 14.30 -50.16 -3.98
N VAL A 404 14.86 -50.03 -5.18
CA VAL A 404 14.19 -50.28 -6.45
C VAL A 404 14.64 -51.64 -6.98
N HIS A 405 13.67 -52.50 -7.29
CA HIS A 405 13.93 -53.86 -7.75
C HIS A 405 13.56 -54.02 -9.23
N ASP A 406 14.35 -54.80 -9.95
CA ASP A 406 13.98 -55.33 -11.25
C ASP A 406 12.96 -56.45 -11.05
N LEU A 407 11.75 -56.29 -11.61
CA LEU A 407 10.65 -57.22 -11.37
C LEU A 407 10.86 -58.59 -12.03
N HIS A 408 11.71 -58.67 -13.06
CA HIS A 408 12.00 -59.91 -13.77
C HIS A 408 12.98 -60.81 -13.01
N THR A 409 13.98 -60.19 -12.38
CA THR A 409 15.07 -60.86 -11.66
C THR A 409 14.89 -60.83 -10.14
N SER A 410 13.96 -60.02 -9.63
CA SER A 410 13.77 -59.72 -8.21
C SER A 410 15.01 -59.12 -7.53
N ARG A 411 16.00 -58.63 -8.27
CA ARG A 411 17.23 -58.08 -7.70
C ARG A 411 17.09 -56.58 -7.47
N LEU A 412 17.71 -56.10 -6.41
CA LEU A 412 17.91 -54.67 -6.17
C LEU A 412 18.84 -54.11 -7.25
N VAL A 413 18.37 -53.09 -7.97
CA VAL A 413 19.09 -52.47 -9.10
C VAL A 413 19.32 -50.98 -8.94
N GLY A 414 18.59 -50.32 -8.04
CA GLY A 414 18.71 -48.90 -7.77
C GLY A 414 18.11 -48.54 -6.42
N VAL A 415 18.24 -47.27 -6.05
CA VAL A 415 17.58 -46.71 -4.87
C VAL A 415 17.03 -45.33 -5.19
N GLU A 416 15.91 -44.99 -4.57
CA GLU A 416 15.37 -43.62 -4.56
C GLU A 416 15.80 -42.90 -3.29
N ALA A 417 16.35 -41.71 -3.44
CA ALA A 417 16.78 -40.84 -2.35
C ALA A 417 15.62 -39.97 -1.86
N LEU A 418 15.23 -40.19 -0.60
CA LEU A 418 14.07 -39.56 0.01
C LEU A 418 14.49 -38.76 1.24
N VAL A 419 14.25 -37.46 1.21
CA VAL A 419 14.57 -36.58 2.34
C VAL A 419 13.71 -36.92 3.56
N ARG A 420 14.29 -36.83 4.75
CA ARG A 420 13.63 -36.92 6.05
C ARG A 420 14.14 -35.80 6.93
N TRP A 421 13.28 -35.32 7.83
CA TRP A 421 13.67 -34.29 8.78
C TRP A 421 13.75 -34.88 10.19
N GLN A 422 14.95 -34.92 10.74
CA GLN A 422 15.22 -35.40 12.10
C GLN A 422 15.10 -34.22 13.07
N HIS A 423 13.87 -33.86 13.44
CA HIS A 423 13.62 -32.76 14.36
C HIS A 423 14.04 -33.14 15.80
N PRO A 424 14.75 -32.27 16.54
CA PRO A 424 15.26 -32.57 17.88
C PRO A 424 14.17 -32.92 18.90
N GLU A 425 13.01 -32.28 18.80
CA GLU A 425 11.89 -32.49 19.74
C GLU A 425 10.82 -33.45 19.20
N ARG A 426 10.63 -33.49 17.88
CA ARG A 426 9.51 -34.20 17.23
C ARG A 426 9.93 -35.54 16.64
N GLY A 427 11.22 -35.85 16.65
CA GLY A 427 11.76 -37.04 16.01
C GLY A 427 11.71 -36.94 14.49
N LEU A 428 11.47 -38.07 13.82
CA LEU A 428 11.49 -38.15 12.36
C LEU A 428 10.17 -37.62 11.78
N VAL A 429 10.22 -36.42 11.21
CA VAL A 429 9.07 -35.78 10.54
C VAL A 429 8.98 -36.28 9.09
N PRO A 430 7.81 -36.77 8.65
CA PRO A 430 7.64 -37.32 7.31
C PRO A 430 7.58 -36.21 6.23
N PRO A 431 7.98 -36.51 4.97
CA PRO A 431 7.99 -35.54 3.87
C PRO A 431 6.64 -34.86 3.63
N GLY A 432 5.54 -35.61 3.71
CA GLY A 432 4.19 -35.08 3.47
C GLY A 432 3.80 -33.93 4.41
N GLU A 433 4.47 -33.78 5.55
CA GLU A 433 4.21 -32.68 6.48
C GLU A 433 4.99 -31.41 6.12
N PHE A 434 6.26 -31.51 5.73
CA PHE A 434 7.13 -30.33 5.54
C PHE A 434 7.39 -29.95 4.07
N ILE A 435 7.34 -30.89 3.12
CA ILE A 435 7.59 -30.61 1.70
C ILE A 435 6.58 -29.60 1.13
N PRO A 436 5.25 -29.71 1.36
CA PRO A 436 4.30 -28.71 0.86
C PRO A 436 4.55 -27.29 1.42
N ILE A 437 5.15 -27.21 2.62
CA ILE A 437 5.52 -25.95 3.27
C ILE A 437 6.80 -25.41 2.65
N ALA A 438 7.80 -26.27 2.45
CA ALA A 438 9.07 -25.95 1.80
C ALA A 438 8.85 -25.42 0.37
N GLU A 439 7.95 -26.05 -0.39
CA GLU A 439 7.58 -25.61 -1.72
C GLU A 439 7.02 -24.19 -1.66
N ARG A 440 5.96 -23.95 -0.88
CA ARG A 440 5.31 -22.63 -0.79
C ARG A 440 6.27 -21.51 -0.38
N THR A 441 7.14 -21.78 0.58
CA THR A 441 8.12 -20.81 1.10
C THR A 441 9.35 -20.65 0.21
N GLY A 442 9.53 -21.53 -0.79
CA GLY A 442 10.69 -21.52 -1.68
C GLY A 442 11.94 -22.19 -1.12
N LEU A 443 11.88 -22.73 0.10
CA LEU A 443 12.97 -23.49 0.73
C LEU A 443 13.23 -24.84 0.04
N ILE A 444 12.27 -25.36 -0.73
CA ILE A 444 12.41 -26.67 -1.39
C ILE A 444 13.62 -26.73 -2.32
N ALA A 445 13.97 -25.64 -3.00
CA ALA A 445 15.12 -25.63 -3.91
C ALA A 445 16.45 -25.81 -3.17
N ASP A 446 16.55 -25.28 -1.95
CA ASP A 446 17.73 -25.44 -1.09
C ASP A 446 17.81 -26.88 -0.56
N ILE A 447 16.66 -27.48 -0.23
CA ILE A 447 16.55 -28.89 0.17
C ILE A 447 16.94 -29.82 -0.97
N ASP A 448 16.39 -29.62 -2.18
CA ASP A 448 16.70 -30.42 -3.36
C ASP A 448 18.20 -30.40 -3.65
N GLY A 449 18.82 -29.22 -3.58
CA GLY A 449 20.26 -29.07 -3.74
C GLY A 449 21.09 -29.85 -2.70
N TRP A 450 20.67 -29.76 -1.43
CA TRP A 450 21.31 -30.50 -0.35
C TRP A 450 21.15 -32.02 -0.51
N VAL A 451 19.95 -32.50 -0.84
CA VAL A 451 19.66 -33.92 -1.08
C VAL A 451 20.51 -34.43 -2.24
N MET A 452 20.61 -33.65 -3.32
CA MET A 452 21.40 -34.00 -4.50
C MET A 452 22.88 -34.22 -4.19
N ASP A 453 23.52 -33.28 -3.46
CA ASP A 453 24.91 -33.42 -3.03
C ASP A 453 25.11 -34.65 -2.14
N GLN A 454 24.26 -34.84 -1.13
CA GLN A 454 24.38 -35.96 -0.19
C GLN A 454 24.16 -37.32 -0.85
N ALA A 455 23.14 -37.44 -1.70
CA ALA A 455 22.84 -38.65 -2.45
C ALA A 455 23.97 -39.01 -3.42
N CYS A 456 24.52 -38.03 -4.14
CA CYS A 456 25.65 -38.27 -5.06
C CYS A 456 26.90 -38.74 -4.31
N ARG A 457 27.24 -38.11 -3.17
CA ARG A 457 28.34 -38.57 -2.30
C ARG A 457 28.13 -39.99 -1.79
N GLN A 458 26.92 -40.31 -1.35
CA GLN A 458 26.59 -41.64 -0.86
C GLN A 458 26.69 -42.70 -1.97
N MET A 459 26.25 -42.37 -3.19
CA MET A 459 26.36 -43.25 -4.34
C MET A 459 27.83 -43.52 -4.71
N CYS A 460 28.69 -42.49 -4.71
CA CYS A 460 30.12 -42.67 -4.90
C CYS A 460 30.72 -43.64 -3.86
N GLN A 461 30.33 -43.49 -2.59
CA GLN A 461 30.78 -44.38 -1.52
C GLN A 461 30.34 -45.83 -1.77
N TRP A 462 29.07 -46.06 -2.11
CA TRP A 462 28.57 -47.41 -2.39
C TRP A 462 29.24 -48.05 -3.60
N LEU A 463 29.49 -47.28 -4.66
CA LEU A 463 30.21 -47.78 -5.83
C LEU A 463 31.67 -48.16 -5.48
N ALA A 464 32.33 -47.38 -4.63
CA ALA A 464 33.66 -47.72 -4.12
C ALA A 464 33.66 -48.99 -3.25
N ASP A 465 32.58 -49.21 -2.50
CA ASP A 465 32.38 -50.41 -1.66
C ASP A 465 31.91 -51.64 -2.47
N GLY A 466 31.71 -51.51 -3.78
CA GLY A 466 31.32 -52.60 -4.68
C GLY A 466 29.83 -52.94 -4.68
N ALA A 467 28.98 -52.01 -4.24
CA ALA A 467 27.52 -52.20 -4.26
C ALA A 467 27.00 -52.41 -5.70
N PRO A 468 26.03 -53.33 -5.91
CA PRO A 468 25.52 -53.67 -7.23
C PRO A 468 24.46 -52.68 -7.76
N LEU A 469 24.63 -51.38 -7.52
CA LEU A 469 23.67 -50.35 -7.90
C LEU A 469 23.91 -49.85 -9.33
N GLY A 470 22.85 -49.84 -10.13
CA GLY A 470 22.85 -49.30 -11.49
C GLY A 470 22.44 -47.83 -11.59
N PHE A 471 21.74 -47.30 -10.57
CA PHE A 471 21.37 -45.88 -10.48
C PHE A 471 20.94 -45.46 -9.05
N ILE A 472 20.98 -44.16 -8.79
CA ILE A 472 20.31 -43.48 -7.68
C ILE A 472 19.34 -42.44 -8.25
N ALA A 473 18.09 -42.49 -7.81
CA ALA A 473 17.03 -41.59 -8.24
C ALA A 473 16.81 -40.46 -7.23
N ILE A 474 16.63 -39.23 -7.72
CA ILE A 474 16.43 -38.04 -6.91
C ILE A 474 15.27 -37.22 -7.48
N ASN A 475 14.29 -36.93 -6.63
CA ASN A 475 13.17 -36.05 -6.96
C ASN A 475 13.62 -34.59 -7.10
N VAL A 476 13.14 -33.93 -8.14
CA VAL A 476 13.35 -32.50 -8.37
C VAL A 476 12.01 -31.79 -8.28
N SER A 477 11.91 -30.83 -7.36
CA SER A 477 10.68 -30.04 -7.23
C SER A 477 10.42 -29.19 -8.48
N SER A 478 9.14 -28.93 -8.77
CA SER A 478 8.72 -28.06 -9.87
C SER A 478 9.37 -26.67 -9.81
N ARG A 479 9.60 -26.16 -8.60
CA ARG A 479 10.24 -24.87 -8.36
C ARG A 479 11.71 -24.86 -8.73
N LEU A 480 12.45 -25.93 -8.42
CA LEU A 480 13.84 -26.03 -8.83
C LEU A 480 13.94 -26.32 -10.34
N PHE A 481 13.07 -27.17 -10.88
CA PHE A 481 13.02 -27.49 -12.30
C PHE A 481 12.77 -26.26 -13.19
N ALA A 482 11.94 -25.33 -12.74
CA ALA A 482 11.70 -24.07 -13.44
C ALA A 482 12.90 -23.09 -13.42
N ARG A 483 13.89 -23.29 -12.53
CA ARG A 483 15.08 -22.43 -12.44
C ARG A 483 16.08 -22.78 -13.54
N ARG A 484 16.54 -21.78 -14.28
CA ARG A 484 17.54 -21.96 -15.36
C ARG A 484 18.88 -22.47 -14.84
N GLU A 485 19.14 -22.27 -13.56
CA GLU A 485 20.36 -22.64 -12.86
C GLU A 485 20.43 -24.13 -12.48
N LEU A 486 19.34 -24.91 -12.62
CA LEU A 486 19.34 -26.35 -12.26
C LEU A 486 20.46 -27.12 -12.97
N TYR A 487 20.65 -26.88 -14.26
CA TYR A 487 21.74 -27.47 -15.03
C TYR A 487 23.12 -27.19 -14.39
N GLU A 488 23.36 -25.95 -13.99
CA GLU A 488 24.65 -25.53 -13.40
C GLU A 488 24.85 -26.20 -12.04
N GLN A 489 23.79 -26.30 -11.25
CA GLN A 489 23.81 -26.97 -9.96
C GLN A 489 24.11 -28.46 -10.08
N VAL A 490 23.44 -29.17 -11.00
CA VAL A 490 23.68 -30.60 -11.27
C VAL A 490 25.11 -30.81 -11.76
N ALA A 491 25.57 -30.00 -12.71
CA ALA A 491 26.93 -30.08 -13.23
C ALA A 491 27.99 -29.86 -12.13
N GLN A 492 27.76 -28.90 -11.23
CA GLN A 492 28.63 -28.63 -10.10
C GLN A 492 28.68 -29.81 -9.12
N VAL A 493 27.53 -30.39 -8.75
CA VAL A 493 27.49 -31.55 -7.85
C VAL A 493 28.20 -32.76 -8.47
N LEU A 494 27.97 -33.05 -9.76
CA LEU A 494 28.65 -34.12 -10.47
C LEU A 494 30.18 -33.89 -10.50
N HIS A 495 30.61 -32.65 -10.72
CA HIS A 495 32.03 -32.28 -10.69
C HIS A 495 32.65 -32.48 -9.30
N ASP A 496 31.98 -32.00 -8.25
CA ASP A 496 32.51 -32.02 -6.88
C ASP A 496 32.51 -33.43 -6.26
N THR A 497 31.56 -34.28 -6.65
CA THR A 497 31.46 -35.66 -6.15
C THR A 497 32.21 -36.67 -7.01
N GLY A 498 32.45 -36.35 -8.28
CA GLY A 498 33.06 -37.26 -9.26
C GLY A 498 32.15 -38.42 -9.68
N LEU A 499 30.84 -38.32 -9.42
CA LEU A 499 29.88 -39.36 -9.79
C LEU A 499 29.75 -39.45 -11.32
N ASP A 500 29.70 -40.68 -11.85
CA ASP A 500 29.36 -40.90 -13.26
C ASP A 500 27.92 -40.40 -13.51
N PRO A 501 27.69 -39.44 -14.41
CA PRO A 501 26.34 -38.96 -14.70
C PRO A 501 25.36 -40.09 -15.05
N ALA A 502 25.83 -41.17 -15.69
CA ALA A 502 24.99 -42.28 -16.13
C ALA A 502 24.34 -43.08 -14.99
N VAL A 503 24.79 -42.92 -13.74
CA VAL A 503 24.18 -43.53 -12.55
C VAL A 503 23.28 -42.58 -11.78
N LEU A 504 23.25 -41.28 -12.11
CA LEU A 504 22.31 -40.34 -11.53
C LEU A 504 21.02 -40.32 -12.36
N GLU A 505 19.89 -40.51 -11.68
CA GLU A 505 18.57 -40.35 -12.26
C GLU A 505 17.85 -39.19 -11.59
N LEU A 506 17.33 -38.26 -12.40
CA LEU A 506 16.49 -37.18 -11.91
C LEU A 506 15.03 -37.46 -12.27
N GLU A 507 14.17 -37.35 -11.25
CA GLU A 507 12.74 -37.59 -11.36
C GLU A 507 12.02 -36.24 -11.31
N VAL A 508 11.18 -35.99 -12.32
CA VAL A 508 10.43 -34.75 -12.46
C VAL A 508 8.96 -35.10 -12.59
N THR A 509 8.10 -34.46 -11.79
CA THR A 509 6.66 -34.73 -11.83
C THR A 509 6.05 -34.34 -13.18
N GLU A 510 5.02 -35.08 -13.59
CA GLU A 510 4.26 -34.79 -14.82
C GLU A 510 3.81 -33.32 -14.88
N SER A 511 3.28 -32.79 -13.78
CA SER A 511 2.77 -31.41 -13.70
C SER A 511 3.86 -30.38 -13.95
N ALA A 512 5.07 -30.57 -13.40
CA ALA A 512 6.19 -29.65 -13.58
C ALA A 512 6.63 -29.53 -15.05
N VAL A 513 6.51 -30.62 -15.82
CA VAL A 513 6.81 -30.62 -17.25
C VAL A 513 5.69 -29.99 -18.08
N MET A 514 4.45 -30.04 -17.59
CA MET A 514 3.27 -29.53 -18.31
C MET A 514 3.01 -28.04 -18.14
N ASP A 515 3.49 -27.44 -17.04
CA ASP A 515 3.33 -26.00 -16.73
C ASP A 515 3.94 -25.09 -17.81
N ASP A 516 5.21 -25.31 -18.18
CA ASP A 516 5.89 -24.61 -19.27
C ASP A 516 6.64 -25.61 -20.17
N PRO A 517 5.99 -26.17 -21.19
CA PRO A 517 6.52 -27.30 -21.94
C PRO A 517 7.72 -26.95 -22.83
N GLU A 518 7.87 -25.69 -23.26
CA GLU A 518 9.00 -25.28 -24.09
C GLU A 518 10.27 -25.13 -23.23
N VAL A 519 10.14 -24.47 -22.08
CA VAL A 519 11.25 -24.33 -21.12
C VAL A 519 11.63 -25.69 -20.52
N ALA A 520 10.64 -26.51 -20.17
CA ALA A 520 10.88 -27.87 -19.68
C ALA A 520 11.64 -28.73 -20.69
N LEU A 521 11.27 -28.64 -21.98
CA LEU A 521 11.94 -29.40 -23.04
C LEU A 521 13.40 -28.99 -23.18
N GLU A 522 13.69 -27.68 -23.19
CA GLU A 522 15.07 -27.16 -23.26
C GLU A 522 15.90 -27.63 -22.06
N GLN A 523 15.36 -27.51 -20.85
CA GLN A 523 16.00 -27.97 -19.61
C GLN A 523 16.32 -29.47 -19.64
N LEU A 524 15.35 -30.31 -20.01
CA LEU A 524 15.55 -31.76 -20.07
C LEU A 524 16.59 -32.15 -21.13
N HIS A 525 16.67 -31.43 -22.25
CA HIS A 525 17.74 -31.63 -23.22
C HIS A 525 19.11 -31.31 -22.64
N ARG A 526 19.26 -30.15 -21.98
CA ARG A 526 20.53 -29.75 -21.34
C ARG A 526 20.95 -30.75 -20.26
N LEU A 527 20.02 -31.21 -19.44
CA LEU A 527 20.30 -32.23 -18.42
C LEU A 527 20.74 -33.54 -19.07
N ARG A 528 20.07 -33.99 -20.13
CA ARG A 528 20.47 -35.20 -20.86
C ARG A 528 21.85 -35.08 -21.52
N GLU A 529 22.25 -33.89 -21.97
CA GLU A 529 23.59 -33.65 -22.52
C GLU A 529 24.71 -33.87 -21.48
N LEU A 530 24.40 -33.76 -20.18
CA LEU A 530 25.33 -34.15 -19.11
C LEU A 530 25.53 -35.67 -19.01
N GLY A 531 24.64 -36.47 -19.61
CA GLY A 531 24.70 -37.94 -19.58
C GLY A 531 23.89 -38.60 -18.48
N LEU A 532 23.05 -37.85 -17.75
CA LEU A 532 22.18 -38.39 -16.70
C LEU A 532 20.90 -39.04 -17.23
N ARG A 533 20.24 -39.83 -16.38
CA ARG A 533 18.93 -40.44 -16.67
C ARG A 533 17.81 -39.52 -16.22
N LEU A 534 16.75 -39.46 -17.01
CA LEU A 534 15.57 -38.66 -16.72
C LEU A 534 14.34 -39.56 -16.64
N ALA A 535 13.57 -39.41 -15.56
CA ALA A 535 12.29 -40.08 -15.36
C ALA A 535 11.16 -39.06 -15.17
N ILE A 536 9.97 -39.43 -15.65
CA ILE A 536 8.73 -38.71 -15.32
C ILE A 536 8.07 -39.40 -14.14
N ASP A 537 7.76 -38.62 -13.11
CA ASP A 537 7.08 -39.07 -11.90
C ASP A 537 5.58 -38.72 -11.87
N ASP A 538 4.83 -39.42 -11.01
CA ASP A 538 3.38 -39.27 -10.80
C ASP A 538 2.52 -39.39 -12.09
N PHE A 539 2.97 -40.19 -13.06
CA PHE A 539 2.34 -40.21 -14.38
C PHE A 539 0.92 -40.79 -14.35
N GLY A 540 -0.02 -40.06 -14.95
CA GLY A 540 -1.43 -40.44 -15.06
C GLY A 540 -2.36 -39.68 -14.11
N THR A 541 -1.80 -38.88 -13.19
CA THR A 541 -2.56 -38.01 -12.28
C THR A 541 -2.96 -36.68 -12.94
N GLY A 542 -2.34 -36.32 -14.08
CA GLY A 542 -2.56 -35.07 -14.81
C GLY A 542 -3.07 -35.24 -16.26
N TYR A 543 -3.23 -34.10 -16.96
CA TYR A 543 -3.66 -34.07 -18.37
C TYR A 543 -2.46 -34.16 -19.33
N SER A 544 -1.89 -35.35 -19.49
CA SER A 544 -0.79 -35.56 -20.44
C SER A 544 -1.25 -35.52 -21.90
N SER A 545 -0.63 -34.66 -22.71
CA SER A 545 -0.71 -34.76 -24.17
C SER A 545 0.32 -35.78 -24.67
N LEU A 546 -0.12 -36.91 -25.23
CA LEU A 546 0.74 -37.93 -25.83
C LEU A 546 1.74 -37.35 -26.86
N LEU A 547 1.34 -36.29 -27.56
CA LEU A 547 2.19 -35.59 -28.52
C LEU A 547 3.40 -34.92 -27.84
N ARG A 548 3.21 -34.41 -26.62
CA ARG A 548 4.27 -33.77 -25.83
C ARG A 548 5.20 -34.81 -25.25
N LEU A 549 4.67 -35.89 -24.67
CA LEU A 549 5.46 -36.99 -24.12
C LEU A 549 6.46 -37.55 -25.15
N LYS A 550 6.03 -37.69 -26.41
CA LYS A 550 6.88 -38.14 -27.53
C LYS A 550 8.13 -37.27 -27.75
N ARG A 551 8.08 -35.98 -27.41
CA ARG A 551 9.20 -35.05 -27.61
C ARG A 551 10.17 -35.03 -26.44
N LEU A 552 9.73 -35.47 -25.26
CA LEU A 552 10.53 -35.37 -24.04
C LEU A 552 11.70 -36.36 -24.10
N PRO A 553 12.93 -35.92 -23.76
CA PRO A 553 14.10 -36.76 -23.84
C PRO A 553 14.28 -37.60 -22.55
N VAL A 554 13.21 -38.27 -22.12
CA VAL A 554 13.14 -39.09 -20.89
C VAL A 554 13.30 -40.59 -21.22
N GLN A 555 13.78 -41.37 -20.25
CA GLN A 555 14.05 -42.81 -20.42
C GLN A 555 13.12 -43.69 -19.61
N LYS A 556 12.51 -43.15 -18.55
CA LYS A 556 11.71 -43.91 -17.60
C LYS A 556 10.41 -43.17 -17.29
N LEU A 557 9.35 -43.93 -17.06
CA LEU A 557 8.05 -43.44 -16.63
C LEU A 557 7.64 -44.18 -15.35
N LYS A 558 7.33 -43.41 -14.30
CA LYS A 558 6.90 -43.92 -13.00
C LYS A 558 5.37 -43.88 -12.90
N ILE A 559 4.77 -45.01 -12.54
CA ILE A 559 3.33 -45.15 -12.29
C ILE A 559 3.08 -44.79 -10.85
N ASP A 560 2.21 -43.79 -10.63
CA ASP A 560 1.82 -43.33 -9.30
C ASP A 560 1.23 -44.45 -8.44
N GLN A 561 1.56 -44.40 -7.14
CA GLN A 561 1.09 -45.36 -6.14
C GLN A 561 -0.45 -45.44 -6.06
N GLY A 562 -1.18 -44.38 -6.41
CA GLY A 562 -2.63 -44.34 -6.41
C GLY A 562 -3.23 -45.42 -7.31
N PHE A 563 -2.67 -45.61 -8.50
CA PHE A 563 -3.11 -46.66 -9.43
C PHE A 563 -2.59 -48.05 -9.02
N VAL A 564 -1.43 -48.14 -8.38
CA VAL A 564 -0.87 -49.43 -7.94
C VAL A 564 -1.63 -49.99 -6.73
N ALA A 565 -2.14 -49.12 -5.86
CA ALA A 565 -2.88 -49.51 -4.66
C ALA A 565 -4.13 -50.35 -4.98
N GLY A 566 -4.85 -50.06 -6.06
CA GLY A 566 -6.03 -50.83 -6.50
C GLY A 566 -5.72 -52.17 -7.15
N LEU A 567 -4.47 -52.44 -7.53
CA LEU A 567 -4.12 -53.66 -8.26
C LEU A 567 -4.18 -54.91 -7.34
N PRO A 568 -4.56 -56.08 -7.88
CA PRO A 568 -5.13 -56.32 -9.22
C PRO A 568 -6.68 -56.25 -9.27
N TRP A 569 -7.34 -55.86 -8.18
CA TRP A 569 -8.79 -56.04 -8.01
C TRP A 569 -9.63 -54.92 -8.58
N ASP A 570 -9.11 -53.69 -8.61
CA ASP A 570 -9.78 -52.56 -9.24
C ASP A 570 -9.56 -52.62 -10.77
N GLU A 571 -10.65 -52.79 -11.52
CA GLU A 571 -10.60 -52.93 -12.97
C GLU A 571 -10.18 -51.63 -13.68
N ASP A 572 -10.53 -50.48 -13.12
CA ASP A 572 -10.22 -49.16 -13.69
C ASP A 572 -8.73 -48.87 -13.51
N ASP A 573 -8.19 -49.04 -12.31
CA ASP A 573 -6.76 -48.88 -12.03
C ASP A 573 -5.92 -49.88 -12.85
N ALA A 574 -6.36 -51.14 -12.91
CA ALA A 574 -5.69 -52.15 -13.73
C ALA A 574 -5.70 -51.81 -15.22
N ALA A 575 -6.77 -51.18 -15.73
CA ALA A 575 -6.82 -50.71 -17.11
C ALA A 575 -5.86 -49.55 -17.35
N ILE A 576 -5.79 -48.57 -16.44
CA ILE A 576 -4.87 -47.43 -16.53
C ILE A 576 -3.42 -47.93 -16.52
N VAL A 577 -3.03 -48.77 -15.56
CA VAL A 577 -1.68 -49.34 -15.47
C VAL A 577 -1.29 -50.07 -16.75
N ARG A 578 -2.19 -50.88 -17.34
CA ARG A 578 -1.93 -51.56 -18.63
C ARG A 578 -1.67 -50.58 -19.77
N VAL A 579 -2.46 -49.51 -19.84
CA VAL A 579 -2.32 -48.46 -20.86
C VAL A 579 -0.99 -47.74 -20.70
N VAL A 580 -0.63 -47.36 -19.46
CA VAL A 580 0.64 -46.67 -19.17
C VAL A 580 1.84 -47.55 -19.55
N ILE A 581 1.82 -48.84 -19.17
CA ILE A 581 2.89 -49.77 -19.54
C ILE A 581 3.01 -49.92 -21.06
N ALA A 582 1.89 -50.09 -21.76
CA ALA A 582 1.89 -50.22 -23.22
C ALA A 582 2.40 -48.95 -23.92
N LEU A 583 2.05 -47.78 -23.39
CA LEU A 583 2.47 -46.47 -23.89
C LEU A 583 3.98 -46.30 -23.77
N ALA A 584 4.52 -46.50 -22.57
CA ALA A 584 5.95 -46.35 -22.29
C ALA A 584 6.80 -47.27 -23.19
N LYS A 585 6.40 -48.55 -23.31
CA LYS A 585 7.07 -49.51 -24.22
C LYS A 585 7.04 -49.07 -25.67
N SER A 586 5.89 -48.57 -26.14
CA SER A 586 5.74 -48.06 -27.51
C SER A 586 6.64 -46.85 -27.79
N MET A 587 7.01 -46.11 -26.74
CA MET A 587 7.94 -44.97 -26.80
C MET A 587 9.39 -45.35 -26.50
N GLY A 588 9.68 -46.63 -26.24
CA GLY A 588 11.03 -47.10 -25.90
C GLY A 588 11.50 -46.66 -24.50
N MET A 589 10.56 -46.37 -23.60
CA MET A 589 10.81 -46.00 -22.21
C MET A 589 10.65 -47.23 -21.30
N GLN A 590 11.41 -47.24 -20.20
CA GLN A 590 11.26 -48.22 -19.12
C GLN A 590 10.11 -47.80 -18.20
N VAL A 591 9.47 -48.78 -17.56
CA VAL A 591 8.37 -48.54 -16.63
C VAL A 591 8.77 -48.89 -15.21
N HIS A 592 8.49 -47.99 -14.29
CA HIS A 592 8.70 -48.16 -12.87
C HIS A 592 7.37 -48.02 -12.14
N ALA A 593 6.96 -49.00 -11.34
CA ALA A 593 5.75 -48.93 -10.55
C ALA A 593 6.04 -48.66 -9.07
N GLU A 594 5.35 -47.68 -8.49
CA GLU A 594 5.53 -47.27 -7.10
C GLU A 594 4.45 -47.83 -6.17
N GLY A 595 4.68 -47.80 -4.86
CA GLY A 595 3.65 -48.15 -3.89
C GLY A 595 3.27 -49.63 -3.83
N ILE A 596 4.16 -50.54 -4.25
CA ILE A 596 3.91 -51.98 -4.16
C ILE A 596 3.95 -52.44 -2.69
N GLU A 597 2.79 -52.76 -2.14
CA GLU A 597 2.62 -53.21 -0.75
C GLU A 597 2.36 -54.72 -0.64
N GLN A 598 1.89 -55.35 -1.71
CA GLN A 598 1.49 -56.76 -1.74
C GLN A 598 2.14 -57.53 -2.90
N VAL A 599 2.32 -58.84 -2.72
CA VAL A 599 2.95 -59.70 -3.74
C VAL A 599 2.06 -59.83 -4.99
N GLU A 600 0.74 -59.78 -4.82
CA GLU A 600 -0.26 -59.84 -5.88
C GLU A 600 -0.13 -58.65 -6.85
N GLN A 601 0.15 -57.45 -6.31
CA GLN A 601 0.44 -56.24 -7.10
C GLN A 601 1.72 -56.43 -7.93
N ALA A 602 2.80 -56.88 -7.29
CA ALA A 602 4.08 -57.17 -7.97
C ALA A 602 3.92 -58.21 -9.07
N ARG A 603 3.13 -59.27 -8.82
CA ARG A 603 2.84 -60.33 -9.79
C ARG A 603 2.05 -59.80 -10.99
N PHE A 604 1.01 -59.00 -10.75
CA PHE A 604 0.26 -58.37 -11.84
C PHE A 604 1.17 -57.50 -12.71
N LEU A 605 2.00 -56.66 -12.09
CA LEU A 605 2.94 -55.80 -12.80
C LEU A 605 3.98 -56.60 -13.59
N LEU A 606 4.49 -57.70 -13.04
CA LEU A 606 5.38 -58.63 -13.74
C LEU A 606 4.69 -59.31 -14.93
N ASP A 607 3.43 -59.71 -14.79
CA ASP A 607 2.65 -60.31 -15.89
C ASP A 607 2.38 -59.30 -17.02
N GLN A 608 2.21 -58.02 -16.68
CA GLN A 608 2.19 -56.91 -17.64
C GLN A 608 3.58 -56.52 -18.16
N GLN A 609 4.63 -57.25 -17.75
CA GLN A 609 6.03 -57.02 -18.11
C GLN A 609 6.50 -55.59 -17.74
N CYS A 610 6.14 -55.10 -16.55
CA CYS A 610 6.72 -53.89 -15.97
C CYS A 610 8.21 -54.15 -15.63
N ASP A 611 9.07 -53.16 -15.83
CA ASP A 611 10.53 -53.34 -15.68
C ASP A 611 10.96 -53.28 -14.21
N PHE A 612 10.56 -52.21 -13.51
CA PHE A 612 10.99 -51.92 -12.15
C PHE A 612 9.81 -51.79 -11.18
N GLY A 613 10.05 -52.10 -9.92
CA GLY A 613 9.08 -51.94 -8.84
C GLY A 613 9.71 -51.46 -7.54
N GLN A 614 8.96 -50.62 -6.84
CA GLN A 614 9.30 -50.07 -5.53
C GLN A 614 8.06 -50.07 -4.64
N GLY A 615 8.28 -50.26 -3.33
CA GLY A 615 7.22 -50.17 -2.34
C GLY A 615 7.54 -50.88 -1.04
N TYR A 616 6.64 -50.79 -0.07
CA TYR A 616 6.88 -51.32 1.28
C TYR A 616 7.02 -52.84 1.35
N TRP A 617 6.50 -53.57 0.34
CA TRP A 617 6.73 -55.00 0.23
C TRP A 617 8.22 -55.33 0.00
N PHE A 618 8.89 -54.56 -0.86
CA PHE A 618 10.31 -54.68 -1.14
C PHE A 618 11.19 -54.10 -0.03
N GLY A 619 10.76 -52.98 0.57
CA GLY A 619 11.48 -52.33 1.64
C GLY A 619 10.94 -50.93 1.89
N ARG A 620 10.84 -50.56 3.18
CA ARG A 620 10.56 -49.16 3.55
C ARG A 620 11.81 -48.31 3.30
N PRO A 621 11.66 -46.99 3.09
CA PRO A 621 12.78 -46.07 3.09
C PRO A 621 13.61 -46.24 4.38
N MET A 622 14.92 -46.41 4.24
CA MET A 622 15.82 -46.72 5.36
C MET A 622 17.15 -45.93 5.26
N PRO A 623 17.89 -45.75 6.36
CA PRO A 623 19.22 -45.16 6.32
C PRO A 623 20.21 -45.99 5.48
N ALA A 624 21.28 -45.36 4.99
CA ALA A 624 22.25 -45.98 4.09
C ALA A 624 22.89 -47.28 4.60
N ASN A 625 23.06 -47.41 5.92
CA ASN A 625 23.68 -48.56 6.58
C ASN A 625 22.74 -49.74 6.82
N GLU A 626 21.44 -49.58 6.57
CA GLU A 626 20.42 -50.62 6.76
C GLU A 626 20.04 -51.32 5.44
N LEU A 627 20.55 -50.86 4.30
CA LEU A 627 20.30 -51.46 2.99
C LEU A 627 20.88 -52.87 2.90
N ASP A 628 20.01 -53.82 2.60
CA ASP A 628 20.36 -55.21 2.31
C ASP A 628 20.47 -55.43 0.80
N TRP A 629 21.71 -55.50 0.31
CA TRP A 629 22.01 -55.67 -1.12
C TRP A 629 21.63 -57.04 -1.68
N ASP A 630 21.53 -58.06 -0.81
CA ASP A 630 21.27 -59.45 -1.21
C ASP A 630 19.77 -59.80 -1.17
N ARG A 631 18.91 -58.84 -0.80
CA ARG A 631 17.47 -59.05 -0.68
C ARG A 631 16.85 -59.31 -2.06
N THR A 632 16.40 -60.54 -2.28
CA THR A 632 15.69 -60.96 -3.52
C THR A 632 14.33 -61.59 -3.20
N PRO A 633 13.25 -60.79 -3.04
CA PRO A 633 11.94 -61.33 -2.70
C PRO A 633 11.31 -62.08 -3.88
N SER A 634 10.72 -63.25 -3.61
CA SER A 634 10.11 -64.10 -4.64
C SER A 634 8.73 -63.60 -5.04
N ILE A 635 8.58 -63.18 -6.31
CA ILE A 635 7.31 -62.68 -6.88
C ILE A 635 6.47 -63.82 -7.48
N ARG A 636 7.09 -64.94 -7.88
CA ARG A 636 6.46 -66.02 -8.67
C ARG A 636 5.91 -67.19 -7.86
N THR A 637 6.04 -67.19 -6.53
CA THR A 637 5.60 -68.30 -5.68
C THR A 637 4.13 -68.25 -5.34
#